data_AF-A0A2J7QRW9-F1
#
_entry.id   AF-A0A2J7QRW9-F1
#
_cell.length_a   1.000
_cell.length_b   1.000
_cell.length_c   1.000
_cell.angle_alpha   90.00
_cell.angle_beta   90.00
_cell.angle_gamma   90.00
#
_symmetry.space_group_name_H-M   'P 1'
#
loop_
_entity.id
_entity.type
_entity.pdbx_description
1 polymer ?
#
loop_
_entity_poly.entity_id
_entity_poly.type
_entity_poly.pdbx_seq_one_letter_code
_entity_poly.pdbx_strand_id
1 'polypeptide(L)'
;MCQASCCAASWLQLGVPLPECEKLADHLVASVFASTSSPQFHQTGLAESSLDALTNMATHPETHRYPSTCLRLLGKLLPLQQIIQAQQQRDCTEGGNEELVSSIYSLFISFAETHSRLLLDSLLSDDEKTNVMQLIQLILQCSNSPGEYALEENTSQLALGFWYILQDDIIASEPEQFHLCVALLSPVYRSLAEVMLRKSMLPFVESAWTSEEKELLRCYRQDIADTMMYCYSILRDNLLELLHGKLEEALENCSSDPRMWWRSLESCLHAFQAVAECVDIDESRHLPRFLEALHRLPYHQLDTRVVITALEAVGAYAEWINAHPFVLSHIIPLLVTGLGSGDLAPSATMALKDLTRDCQTSMAPFAHHILQASQAALRGGKLKLGECVRLMYTVGRVLAVLPVDSIMHYLNQLLMPYVEELQYLVTLEPSAAAKAGILLRMKMLSMLFATLDIKPRTENETEPDVSEGSDVGTCTTVQQKTPQQSAAPGNNEQVQPVFFVLQRILPVMHAALDKWYADTHVVQALCSALKHALATLLDDCKPLVPEILMLILKSFQLQPHPAALDLARQFLVMYSRDKSQLPLMESLLRELCSVTLMACIGSSDIPGGGVSDHADLLEAFFNLLAQILKKNPQLFVSGEGVDLAALFQCGTMTLSLPEVPAVKAATSFLVNFVSQSRELPQLLTVVQAYGEELVQRLLQCIGGESPRSVLEHLSDILLAMNKKHCDNLSRWLHQAIHQDGFPSPRASQEQKEQFVKMVLKERANKRKLQETVREFSLICRGLVGTDYAAQSSPFF
;
A
#
# COMPACT_ATOMS: atom_id res chain seq x y z
N MET A 1 -4.38 48.47 14.02
CA MET A 1 -4.49 47.93 12.64
C MET A 1 -4.36 46.42 12.64
N CYS A 2 -3.28 45.83 13.18
CA CYS A 2 -3.14 44.36 13.26
C CYS A 2 -4.37 43.64 13.87
N GLN A 3 -4.86 44.07 15.04
CA GLN A 3 -6.09 43.50 15.63
C GLN A 3 -7.35 43.64 14.74
N ALA A 4 -7.43 44.69 13.92
CA ALA A 4 -8.54 44.86 12.98
C ALA A 4 -8.41 43.87 11.81
N SER A 5 -7.21 43.60 11.32
CA SER A 5 -6.95 42.54 10.33
C SER A 5 -7.27 41.14 10.88
N CYS A 6 -6.87 40.82 12.12
CA CYS A 6 -7.24 39.55 12.76
C CYS A 6 -8.76 39.40 12.94
N CYS A 7 -9.45 40.48 13.31
CA CYS A 7 -10.91 40.51 13.38
C CYS A 7 -11.52 40.23 12.01
N ALA A 8 -11.04 40.90 10.97
CA ALA A 8 -11.48 40.66 9.59
C ALA A 8 -11.28 39.19 9.17
N ALA A 9 -10.12 38.60 9.43
CA ALA A 9 -9.83 37.19 9.13
C ALA A 9 -10.87 36.26 9.78
N SER A 10 -11.17 36.48 11.07
CA SER A 10 -12.16 35.67 11.81
C SER A 10 -13.57 35.77 11.22
N TRP A 11 -13.99 36.94 10.75
CA TRP A 11 -15.30 37.12 10.11
C TRP A 11 -15.35 36.51 8.70
N LEU A 12 -14.26 36.58 7.95
CA LEU A 12 -14.19 36.03 6.60
C LEU A 12 -14.27 34.49 6.60
N GLN A 13 -13.79 33.84 7.66
CA GLN A 13 -13.98 32.39 7.86
C GLN A 13 -15.45 31.97 8.02
N LEU A 14 -16.33 32.88 8.46
CA LEU A 14 -17.77 32.60 8.65
C LEU A 14 -18.60 32.76 7.37
N GLY A 15 -18.01 33.26 6.28
CA GLY A 15 -18.66 33.37 4.97
C GLY A 15 -19.41 34.67 4.73
N VAL A 16 -18.67 35.76 4.58
CA VAL A 16 -19.20 37.05 4.12
C VAL A 16 -19.29 37.04 2.58
N PRO A 17 -20.38 37.55 1.97
CA PRO A 17 -20.49 37.63 0.51
C PRO A 17 -19.32 38.41 -0.11
N LEU A 18 -18.56 37.75 -1.01
CA LEU A 18 -17.36 38.30 -1.62
C LEU A 18 -17.54 39.70 -2.25
N PRO A 19 -18.66 40.03 -2.94
CA PRO A 19 -18.87 41.37 -3.50
C PRO A 19 -18.88 42.50 -2.47
N GLU A 20 -19.25 42.22 -1.22
CA GLU A 20 -19.28 43.22 -0.14
C GLU A 20 -17.88 43.48 0.43
N CYS A 21 -16.94 42.55 0.20
CA CYS A 21 -15.58 42.59 0.72
C CYS A 21 -14.58 43.31 -0.21
N GLU A 22 -14.98 43.76 -1.41
CA GLU A 22 -14.02 44.32 -2.39
C GLU A 22 -13.22 45.52 -1.88
N LYS A 23 -13.86 46.40 -1.09
CA LYS A 23 -13.17 47.55 -0.46
C LYS A 23 -12.24 47.11 0.66
N LEU A 24 -12.62 46.08 1.39
CA LEU A 24 -11.79 45.53 2.47
C LEU A 24 -10.51 44.92 1.86
N ALA A 25 -10.61 44.21 0.73
CA ALA A 25 -9.47 43.70 0.00
C ALA A 25 -8.45 44.81 -0.36
N ASP A 26 -8.90 45.96 -0.86
CA ASP A 26 -8.01 47.09 -1.18
C ASP A 26 -7.24 47.58 0.06
N HIS A 27 -7.90 47.69 1.21
CA HIS A 27 -7.26 48.14 2.45
C HIS A 27 -6.29 47.10 3.00
N LEU A 28 -6.60 45.80 2.87
CA LEU A 28 -5.72 44.72 3.29
C LEU A 28 -4.46 44.67 2.41
N VAL A 29 -4.60 44.76 1.08
CA VAL A 29 -3.46 44.85 0.15
C VAL A 29 -2.61 46.08 0.45
N ALA A 30 -3.22 47.25 0.65
CA ALA A 30 -2.50 48.47 1.02
C ALA A 30 -1.77 48.33 2.37
N SER A 31 -2.34 47.58 3.32
CA SER A 31 -1.71 47.31 4.62
C SER A 31 -0.47 46.43 4.48
N VAL A 32 -0.47 45.45 3.57
CA VAL A 32 0.72 44.64 3.25
C VAL A 32 1.82 45.53 2.65
N PHE A 33 1.50 46.38 1.68
CA PHE A 33 2.48 47.34 1.13
C PHE A 33 3.03 48.32 2.17
N ALA A 34 2.17 48.88 3.02
CA ALA A 34 2.58 49.79 4.09
C ALA A 34 3.54 49.11 5.09
N SER A 35 3.30 47.82 5.36
CA SER A 35 4.13 47.01 6.24
C SER A 35 5.55 46.80 5.70
N THR A 36 5.77 46.87 4.39
CA THR A 36 7.12 46.72 3.80
C THR A 36 7.86 48.05 3.66
N SER A 37 7.14 49.15 3.46
CA SER A 37 7.71 50.47 3.20
C SER A 37 8.03 51.27 4.47
N SER A 38 7.40 50.94 5.60
CA SER A 38 7.53 51.71 6.85
C SER A 38 8.12 50.87 7.99
N PRO A 39 9.31 51.22 8.53
CA PRO A 39 9.97 50.44 9.58
C PRO A 39 9.17 50.32 10.88
N GLN A 40 8.19 51.20 11.12
CA GLN A 40 7.29 51.13 12.28
C GLN A 40 6.34 49.93 12.26
N PHE A 41 6.00 49.41 11.08
CA PHE A 41 5.03 48.31 10.93
C PHE A 41 5.68 46.94 10.76
N HIS A 42 7.00 46.88 10.52
CA HIS A 42 7.76 45.64 10.30
C HIS A 42 7.63 44.64 11.46
N GLN A 43 7.52 45.11 12.71
CA GLN A 43 7.45 44.25 13.90
C GLN A 43 6.01 44.04 14.42
N THR A 44 4.98 44.44 13.67
CA THR A 44 3.58 44.48 14.18
C THR A 44 2.72 43.28 13.78
N GLY A 45 3.24 42.33 12.98
CA GLY A 45 2.45 41.22 12.43
C GLY A 45 1.33 41.67 11.47
N LEU A 46 1.34 42.93 11.03
CA LEU A 46 0.28 43.50 10.18
C LEU A 46 0.25 42.86 8.79
N ALA A 47 1.41 42.50 8.22
CA ALA A 47 1.48 41.82 6.93
C ALA A 47 0.87 40.41 7.01
N GLU A 48 1.31 39.59 7.98
CA GLU A 48 0.81 38.23 8.22
C GLU A 48 -0.71 38.22 8.44
N SER A 49 -1.21 39.02 9.36
CA SER A 49 -2.66 39.11 9.65
C SER A 49 -3.48 39.62 8.46
N SER A 50 -2.91 40.48 7.60
CA SER A 50 -3.60 40.95 6.41
C SER A 50 -3.57 39.91 5.28
N LEU A 51 -2.48 39.16 5.13
CA LEU A 51 -2.38 38.05 4.20
C LEU A 51 -3.31 36.90 4.60
N ASP A 52 -3.38 36.54 5.88
CA ASP A 52 -4.33 35.55 6.39
C ASP A 52 -5.79 35.97 6.11
N ALA A 53 -6.15 37.23 6.35
CA ALA A 53 -7.47 37.75 5.99
C ALA A 53 -7.74 37.65 4.47
N LEU A 54 -6.76 37.98 3.62
CA LEU A 54 -6.90 37.85 2.17
C LEU A 54 -7.04 36.39 1.72
N THR A 55 -6.29 35.46 2.34
CA THR A 55 -6.39 34.03 2.06
C THR A 55 -7.77 33.52 2.43
N ASN A 56 -8.25 33.78 3.65
CA ASN A 56 -9.60 33.38 4.07
C ASN A 56 -10.70 33.95 3.16
N MET A 57 -10.52 35.18 2.63
CA MET A 57 -11.43 35.77 1.65
C MET A 57 -11.41 35.04 0.30
N ALA A 58 -10.21 34.67 -0.16
CA ALA A 58 -9.99 34.02 -1.45
C ALA A 58 -10.43 32.55 -1.48
N THR A 59 -10.29 31.83 -0.37
CA THR A 59 -10.49 30.37 -0.29
C THR A 59 -11.82 29.95 0.33
N HIS A 60 -12.69 30.89 0.69
CA HIS A 60 -13.95 30.57 1.35
C HIS A 60 -14.83 29.65 0.46
N PRO A 61 -15.48 28.59 1.01
CA PRO A 61 -16.21 27.61 0.20
C PRO A 61 -17.33 28.16 -0.68
N GLU A 62 -17.91 29.31 -0.34
CA GLU A 62 -18.98 29.95 -1.14
C GLU A 62 -18.48 30.87 -2.27
N THR A 63 -17.17 31.04 -2.43
CA THR A 63 -16.58 31.90 -3.47
C THR A 63 -16.92 31.45 -4.89
N HIS A 64 -17.14 30.15 -5.12
CA HIS A 64 -17.61 29.61 -6.40
C HIS A 64 -18.92 30.25 -6.92
N ARG A 65 -19.71 30.87 -6.04
CA ARG A 65 -20.94 31.60 -6.42
C ARG A 65 -20.67 32.95 -7.08
N TYR A 66 -19.44 33.47 -7.00
CA TYR A 66 -19.08 34.84 -7.42
C TYR A 66 -17.85 34.89 -8.35
N PRO A 67 -17.85 34.17 -9.49
CA PRO A 67 -16.66 34.01 -10.34
C PRO A 67 -16.06 35.32 -10.86
N SER A 68 -16.91 36.28 -11.28
CA SER A 68 -16.43 37.59 -11.76
C SER A 68 -15.79 38.44 -10.67
N THR A 69 -16.28 38.34 -9.44
CA THR A 69 -15.68 39.01 -8.28
C THR A 69 -14.35 38.36 -7.89
N CYS A 70 -14.23 37.03 -8.00
CA CYS A 70 -12.95 36.34 -7.81
C CYS A 70 -11.87 36.85 -8.78
N LEU A 71 -12.20 37.04 -10.06
CA LEU A 71 -11.26 37.57 -11.06
C LEU A 71 -10.87 39.04 -10.77
N ARG A 72 -11.83 39.87 -10.33
CA ARG A 72 -11.51 41.23 -9.86
C ARG A 72 -10.60 41.21 -8.62
N LEU A 73 -10.83 40.28 -7.69
CA LEU A 73 -9.97 40.09 -6.53
C LEU A 73 -8.55 39.70 -6.96
N LEU A 74 -8.40 38.77 -7.92
CA LEU A 74 -7.09 38.42 -8.49
C LEU A 74 -6.36 39.67 -9.00
N GLY A 75 -7.03 40.53 -9.76
CA GLY A 75 -6.46 41.80 -10.24
C GLY A 75 -5.98 42.72 -9.11
N LYS A 76 -6.63 42.70 -7.93
CA LYS A 76 -6.20 43.45 -6.73
C LYS A 76 -5.03 42.80 -6.00
N LEU A 77 -4.87 41.47 -6.09
CA LEU A 77 -3.79 40.72 -5.44
C LEU A 77 -2.48 40.75 -6.24
N LEU A 78 -2.55 40.71 -7.58
CA LEU A 78 -1.37 40.67 -8.47
C LEU A 78 -0.29 41.74 -8.19
N PRO A 79 -0.61 43.00 -7.82
CA PRO A 79 0.41 43.98 -7.45
C PRO A 79 1.38 43.53 -6.35
N LEU A 80 0.98 42.60 -5.46
CA LEU A 80 1.84 42.07 -4.40
C LEU A 80 3.13 41.42 -4.93
N GLN A 81 3.18 41.02 -6.20
CA GLN A 81 4.42 40.55 -6.85
C GLN A 81 5.58 41.56 -6.76
N GLN A 82 5.29 42.87 -6.68
CA GLN A 82 6.31 43.91 -6.57
C GLN A 82 7.09 43.78 -5.26
N ILE A 83 6.42 43.30 -4.20
CA ILE A 83 7.06 43.02 -2.92
C ILE A 83 8.03 41.83 -3.07
N ILE A 84 7.60 40.76 -3.75
CA ILE A 84 8.46 39.60 -4.03
C ILE A 84 9.74 40.04 -4.74
N GLN A 85 9.59 40.79 -5.83
CA GLN A 85 10.74 41.30 -6.61
C GLN A 85 11.65 42.21 -5.77
N ALA A 86 11.08 43.08 -4.95
CA ALA A 86 11.84 43.98 -4.08
C ALA A 86 12.60 43.22 -2.97
N GLN A 87 12.02 42.17 -2.39
CA GLN A 87 12.67 41.36 -1.36
C GLN A 87 13.77 40.48 -1.95
N GLN A 88 13.54 39.82 -3.10
CA GLN A 88 14.55 39.01 -3.78
C GLN A 88 15.78 39.84 -4.19
N GLN A 89 15.60 41.10 -4.55
CA GLN A 89 16.73 42.01 -4.81
C GLN A 89 17.52 42.37 -3.54
N ARG A 90 16.85 42.42 -2.37
CA ARG A 90 17.48 42.70 -1.07
C ARG A 90 18.16 41.48 -0.46
N ASP A 91 17.66 40.26 -0.71
CA ASP A 91 18.33 39.02 -0.29
C ASP A 91 19.78 38.96 -0.77
N CYS A 92 20.04 39.39 -2.00
CA CYS A 92 21.39 39.47 -2.57
C CYS A 92 22.34 40.44 -1.86
N THR A 93 21.85 41.35 -1.00
CA THR A 93 22.64 42.45 -0.43
C THR A 93 22.57 42.59 1.09
N GLU A 94 21.41 42.34 1.72
CA GLU A 94 21.14 42.71 3.13
C GLU A 94 20.26 41.70 3.90
N GLY A 95 19.89 40.55 3.32
CA GLY A 95 18.98 39.56 3.94
C GLY A 95 17.52 40.02 3.87
N GLY A 96 16.79 39.53 2.88
CA GLY A 96 15.37 39.80 2.64
C GLY A 96 14.45 39.00 3.58
N ASN A 97 13.16 39.32 3.53
CA ASN A 97 12.16 38.65 4.35
C ASN A 97 11.54 37.47 3.59
N GLU A 98 12.17 36.29 3.69
CA GLU A 98 11.71 35.04 3.07
C GLU A 98 10.32 34.61 3.55
N GLU A 99 9.99 34.79 4.84
CA GLU A 99 8.69 34.43 5.40
C GLU A 99 7.54 35.22 4.77
N LEU A 100 7.75 36.52 4.52
CA LEU A 100 6.80 37.36 3.82
C LEU A 100 6.62 36.92 2.36
N VAL A 101 7.72 36.61 1.67
CA VAL A 101 7.67 36.13 0.27
C VAL A 101 6.90 34.81 0.19
N SER A 102 7.20 33.86 1.08
CA SER A 102 6.49 32.59 1.23
C SER A 102 4.99 32.80 1.50
N SER A 103 4.64 33.72 2.40
CA SER A 103 3.23 34.04 2.71
C SER A 103 2.47 34.62 1.50
N ILE A 104 3.12 35.46 0.69
CA ILE A 104 2.52 36.01 -0.53
C ILE A 104 2.36 34.91 -1.59
N TYR A 105 3.35 34.03 -1.78
CA TYR A 105 3.20 32.88 -2.67
C TYR A 105 2.07 31.95 -2.22
N SER A 106 1.99 31.64 -0.93
CA SER A 106 0.91 30.83 -0.35
C SER A 106 -0.48 31.41 -0.64
N LEU A 107 -0.65 32.74 -0.58
CA LEU A 107 -1.90 33.40 -0.98
C LEU A 107 -2.21 33.17 -2.47
N PHE A 108 -1.24 33.36 -3.36
CA PHE A 108 -1.42 33.14 -4.79
C PHE A 108 -1.75 31.70 -5.13
N ILE A 109 -1.02 30.75 -4.51
CA ILE A 109 -1.22 29.31 -4.68
C ILE A 109 -2.60 28.92 -4.16
N SER A 110 -2.97 29.31 -2.94
CA SER A 110 -4.27 28.99 -2.35
C SER A 110 -5.44 29.52 -3.19
N PHE A 111 -5.30 30.73 -3.75
CA PHE A 111 -6.27 31.28 -4.69
C PHE A 111 -6.38 30.40 -5.95
N ALA A 112 -5.23 30.02 -6.52
CA ALA A 112 -5.19 29.25 -7.76
C ALA A 112 -5.71 27.82 -7.60
N GLU A 113 -5.42 27.16 -6.48
CA GLU A 113 -5.91 25.83 -6.14
C GLU A 113 -7.43 25.83 -5.90
N THR A 114 -7.96 26.87 -5.28
CA THR A 114 -9.42 26.98 -5.03
C THR A 114 -10.20 27.24 -6.33
N HIS A 115 -9.62 27.99 -7.27
CA HIS A 115 -10.31 28.53 -8.45
C HIS A 115 -9.77 27.99 -9.78
N SER A 116 -9.06 26.86 -9.78
CA SER A 116 -8.37 26.28 -10.95
C SER A 116 -9.22 26.19 -12.21
N ARG A 117 -10.46 25.67 -12.11
CA ARG A 117 -11.39 25.60 -13.26
C ARG A 117 -11.78 26.97 -13.80
N LEU A 118 -12.05 27.93 -12.91
CA LEU A 118 -12.34 29.31 -13.30
C LEU A 118 -11.14 29.93 -14.02
N LEU A 119 -9.91 29.63 -13.59
CA LEU A 119 -8.69 30.08 -14.27
C LEU A 119 -8.60 29.50 -15.68
N LEU A 120 -8.86 28.20 -15.87
CA LEU A 120 -8.85 27.55 -17.19
C LEU A 120 -9.88 28.17 -18.15
N ASP A 121 -11.11 28.40 -17.68
CA ASP A 121 -12.15 29.06 -18.48
C ASP A 121 -11.74 30.49 -18.87
N SER A 122 -11.09 31.20 -17.94
CA SER A 122 -10.66 32.59 -18.12
C SER A 122 -9.44 32.72 -19.04
N LEU A 123 -8.59 31.68 -19.16
CA LEU A 123 -7.47 31.65 -20.10
C LEU A 123 -7.91 31.69 -21.56
N LEU A 124 -9.14 31.24 -21.84
CA LEU A 124 -9.74 31.24 -23.17
C LEU A 124 -10.46 32.56 -23.50
N SER A 125 -10.62 33.46 -22.51
CA SER A 125 -11.21 34.79 -22.67
C SER A 125 -10.12 35.87 -22.75
N ASP A 126 -10.18 36.75 -23.74
CA ASP A 126 -9.12 37.74 -23.98
C ASP A 126 -8.93 38.75 -22.83
N ASP A 127 -10.00 39.12 -22.12
CA ASP A 127 -9.98 40.20 -21.12
C ASP A 127 -9.20 39.83 -19.84
N GLU A 128 -9.25 38.56 -19.41
CA GLU A 128 -8.68 38.11 -18.13
C GLU A 128 -7.47 37.16 -18.29
N LYS A 129 -7.21 36.70 -19.52
CA LYS A 129 -6.07 35.84 -19.86
C LYS A 129 -4.73 36.36 -19.35
N THR A 130 -4.50 37.67 -19.44
CA THR A 130 -3.24 38.29 -18.99
C THR A 130 -3.03 38.12 -17.49
N ASN A 131 -4.07 38.39 -16.69
CA ASN A 131 -4.01 38.29 -15.22
C ASN A 131 -3.79 36.84 -14.78
N VAL A 132 -4.51 35.89 -15.41
CA VAL A 132 -4.39 34.46 -15.09
C VAL A 132 -3.02 33.91 -15.49
N MET A 133 -2.53 34.24 -16.70
CA MET A 133 -1.18 33.83 -17.11
C MET A 133 -0.10 34.41 -16.19
N GLN A 134 -0.27 35.65 -15.73
CA GLN A 134 0.65 36.26 -14.78
C GLN A 134 0.66 35.52 -13.43
N LEU A 135 -0.51 35.11 -12.91
CA LEU A 135 -0.60 34.28 -11.71
C LEU A 135 0.16 32.96 -11.87
N ILE A 136 -0.06 32.25 -12.98
CA ILE A 136 0.61 30.97 -13.26
C ILE A 136 2.14 31.16 -13.35
N GLN A 137 2.60 32.26 -13.97
CA GLN A 137 4.03 32.57 -14.04
C GLN A 137 4.64 32.91 -12.67
N LEU A 138 3.88 33.54 -11.77
CA LEU A 138 4.33 33.75 -10.38
C LEU A 138 4.47 32.43 -9.62
N ILE A 139 3.57 31.48 -9.83
CA ILE A 139 3.67 30.14 -9.20
C ILE A 139 4.86 29.35 -9.80
N LEU A 140 5.14 29.51 -11.10
CA LEU A 140 6.36 28.98 -11.70
C LEU A 140 7.62 29.63 -11.13
N GLN A 141 7.60 30.94 -10.88
CA GLN A 141 8.70 31.63 -10.19
C GLN A 141 8.90 31.09 -8.76
N CYS A 142 7.82 30.81 -8.02
CA CYS A 142 7.86 30.15 -6.72
C CYS A 142 8.57 28.79 -6.81
N SER A 143 8.19 27.96 -7.78
CA SER A 143 8.80 26.64 -8.04
C SER A 143 10.29 26.74 -8.36
N ASN A 144 10.70 27.82 -9.02
CA ASN A 144 12.08 28.13 -9.39
C ASN A 144 12.80 29.04 -8.38
N SER A 145 12.39 29.01 -7.10
CA SER A 145 13.09 29.71 -6.03
C SER A 145 14.58 29.29 -5.99
N PRO A 146 15.50 30.27 -5.94
CA PRO A 146 16.94 29.99 -5.99
C PRO A 146 17.40 29.25 -4.72
N GLY A 147 18.39 28.39 -4.87
CA GLY A 147 18.98 27.63 -3.78
C GLY A 147 18.53 26.17 -3.71
N GLU A 148 19.19 25.39 -2.85
CA GLU A 148 18.89 23.98 -2.58
C GLU A 148 17.86 23.83 -1.44
N TYR A 149 16.75 23.15 -1.73
CA TYR A 149 15.78 22.76 -0.70
C TYR A 149 16.35 21.64 0.18
N ALA A 150 16.21 21.63 1.51
CA ALA A 150 15.51 22.58 2.39
C ALA A 150 16.46 23.56 3.11
N LEU A 151 17.76 23.51 2.79
CA LEU A 151 18.81 24.25 3.51
C LEU A 151 18.83 25.74 3.17
N GLU A 152 18.77 26.05 1.87
CA GLU A 152 18.90 27.41 1.36
C GLU A 152 17.55 28.05 1.06
N GLU A 153 16.50 27.25 0.82
CA GLU A 153 15.15 27.75 0.57
C GLU A 153 14.06 26.72 0.92
N ASN A 154 12.88 27.19 1.32
CA ASN A 154 11.71 26.37 1.68
C ASN A 154 10.42 26.72 0.92
N THR A 155 10.54 27.49 -0.16
CA THR A 155 9.42 28.13 -0.86
C THR A 155 8.98 27.31 -2.07
N SER A 156 9.90 26.62 -2.75
CA SER A 156 9.60 25.87 -3.97
C SER A 156 8.58 24.74 -3.79
N GLN A 157 8.56 24.09 -2.62
CA GLN A 157 7.60 23.02 -2.27
C GLN A 157 6.14 23.48 -2.27
N LEU A 158 5.87 24.78 -2.00
CA LEU A 158 4.52 25.30 -1.85
C LEU A 158 3.70 25.15 -3.14
N ALA A 159 4.36 25.21 -4.30
CA ALA A 159 3.72 25.24 -5.61
C ALA A 159 3.34 23.84 -6.15
N LEU A 160 3.82 22.76 -5.54
CA LEU A 160 3.68 21.41 -6.11
C LEU A 160 2.22 20.92 -6.14
N GLY A 161 1.44 21.23 -5.09
CA GLY A 161 0.00 20.92 -5.03
C GLY A 161 -0.81 21.59 -6.14
N PHE A 162 -0.48 22.84 -6.47
CA PHE A 162 -1.11 23.56 -7.57
C PHE A 162 -0.87 22.90 -8.94
N TRP A 163 0.33 22.42 -9.22
CA TRP A 163 0.64 21.81 -10.52
C TRP A 163 -0.15 20.52 -10.76
N TYR A 164 -0.40 19.75 -9.70
CA TYR A 164 -1.32 18.61 -9.72
C TYR A 164 -2.74 19.05 -10.06
N ILE A 165 -3.31 19.99 -9.29
CA ILE A 165 -4.70 20.45 -9.46
C ILE A 165 -4.91 21.03 -10.87
N LEU A 166 -3.99 21.88 -11.33
CA LEU A 166 -4.07 22.48 -12.66
C LEU A 166 -4.07 21.41 -13.77
N GLN A 167 -3.19 20.42 -13.65
CA GLN A 167 -3.11 19.33 -14.61
C GLN A 167 -4.38 18.47 -14.60
N ASP A 168 -4.91 18.14 -13.42
CA ASP A 168 -6.10 17.31 -13.28
C ASP A 168 -7.33 17.98 -13.93
N ASP A 169 -7.52 19.28 -13.68
CA ASP A 169 -8.61 20.04 -14.29
C ASP A 169 -8.43 20.24 -15.81
N ILE A 170 -7.19 20.34 -16.32
CA ILE A 170 -6.95 20.33 -17.78
C ILE A 170 -7.43 19.00 -18.36
N ILE A 171 -7.04 17.86 -17.76
CA ILE A 171 -7.44 16.53 -18.26
C ILE A 171 -8.95 16.30 -18.13
N ALA A 172 -9.58 16.83 -17.08
CA ALA A 172 -11.02 16.73 -16.87
C ALA A 172 -11.85 17.66 -17.79
N SER A 173 -11.20 18.56 -18.55
CA SER A 173 -11.88 19.50 -19.46
C SER A 173 -12.46 18.81 -20.69
N GLU A 174 -13.47 19.44 -21.30
CA GLU A 174 -14.03 18.99 -22.57
C GLU A 174 -12.97 18.95 -23.70
N PRO A 175 -13.06 18.06 -24.70
CA PRO A 175 -11.98 17.84 -25.68
C PRO A 175 -11.47 19.10 -26.39
N GLU A 176 -12.37 20.00 -26.79
CA GLU A 176 -11.99 21.26 -27.45
C GLU A 176 -11.21 22.19 -26.51
N GLN A 177 -11.68 22.34 -25.26
CA GLN A 177 -11.02 23.12 -24.23
C GLN A 177 -9.67 22.51 -23.84
N PHE A 178 -9.60 21.19 -23.67
CA PHE A 178 -8.36 20.46 -23.42
C PHE A 178 -7.28 20.80 -24.44
N HIS A 179 -7.58 20.70 -25.75
CA HIS A 179 -6.60 20.98 -26.80
C HIS A 179 -6.11 22.45 -26.78
N LEU A 180 -6.99 23.41 -26.50
CA LEU A 180 -6.62 24.82 -26.41
C LEU A 180 -5.76 25.11 -25.17
N CYS A 181 -6.16 24.58 -24.00
CA CYS A 181 -5.41 24.72 -22.76
C CYS A 181 -4.02 24.08 -22.86
N VAL A 182 -3.91 22.87 -23.42
CA VAL A 182 -2.62 22.20 -23.66
C VAL A 182 -1.73 23.04 -24.58
N ALA A 183 -2.26 23.57 -25.69
CA ALA A 183 -1.49 24.43 -26.60
C ALA A 183 -0.96 25.69 -25.91
N LEU A 184 -1.75 26.31 -25.03
CA LEU A 184 -1.37 27.51 -24.29
C LEU A 184 -0.37 27.23 -23.15
N LEU A 185 -0.56 26.13 -22.42
CA LEU A 185 0.19 25.83 -21.20
C LEU A 185 1.38 24.90 -21.40
N SER A 186 1.52 24.25 -22.57
CA SER A 186 2.69 23.42 -22.89
C SER A 186 4.04 24.13 -22.67
N PRO A 187 4.23 25.42 -23.05
CA PRO A 187 5.48 26.13 -22.73
C PRO A 187 5.73 26.29 -21.23
N VAL A 188 4.66 26.46 -20.44
CA VAL A 188 4.75 26.58 -18.97
C VAL A 188 5.18 25.25 -18.35
N TYR A 189 4.53 24.15 -18.74
CA TYR A 189 4.90 22.81 -18.27
C TYR A 189 6.30 22.39 -18.73
N ARG A 190 6.74 22.83 -19.92
CA ARG A 190 8.12 22.61 -20.38
C ARG A 190 9.13 23.32 -19.47
N SER A 191 8.90 24.61 -19.18
CA SER A 191 9.73 25.35 -18.23
C SER A 191 9.69 24.75 -16.83
N LEU A 192 8.52 24.27 -16.38
CA LEU A 192 8.38 23.57 -15.10
C LEU A 192 9.25 22.32 -15.05
N ALA A 193 9.23 21.47 -16.09
CA ALA A 193 10.08 20.27 -16.16
C ALA A 193 11.58 20.63 -16.07
N GLU A 194 12.02 21.71 -16.72
CA GLU A 194 13.40 22.21 -16.61
C GLU A 194 13.75 22.72 -15.20
N VAL A 195 12.78 23.32 -14.50
CA VAL A 195 12.92 23.71 -13.09
C VAL A 195 13.02 22.46 -12.21
N MET A 196 12.13 21.49 -12.38
CA MET A 196 12.12 20.23 -11.65
C MET A 196 13.43 19.44 -11.82
N LEU A 197 14.02 19.41 -13.01
CA LEU A 197 15.34 18.82 -13.27
C LEU A 197 16.48 19.48 -12.48
N ARG A 198 16.40 20.79 -12.26
CA ARG A 198 17.40 21.54 -11.48
C ARG A 198 17.17 21.39 -9.99
N LYS A 199 15.91 21.47 -9.54
CA LYS A 199 15.53 21.35 -8.12
C LYS A 199 15.69 19.93 -7.57
N SER A 200 15.66 18.91 -8.43
CA SER A 200 15.90 17.50 -8.04
C SER A 200 17.37 17.09 -7.96
N MET A 201 18.31 17.98 -8.33
CA MET A 201 19.74 17.69 -8.27
C MET A 201 20.19 17.43 -6.83
N LEU A 202 20.84 16.29 -6.62
CA LEU A 202 21.42 15.94 -5.32
C LEU A 202 22.46 16.97 -4.85
N PRO A 203 22.65 17.18 -3.54
CA PRO A 203 23.62 18.11 -3.01
C PRO A 203 25.06 17.65 -3.27
N PHE A 204 25.96 18.61 -3.48
CA PHE A 204 27.38 18.32 -3.71
C PHE A 204 28.10 17.84 -2.42
N VAL A 205 27.80 18.44 -1.26
CA VAL A 205 28.43 18.09 0.04
C VAL A 205 27.37 17.64 1.04
N GLU A 206 27.21 16.33 1.19
CA GLU A 206 26.26 15.75 2.14
C GLU A 206 26.67 15.85 3.62
N SER A 207 27.95 16.07 3.92
CA SER A 207 28.45 16.04 5.30
C SER A 207 27.92 17.19 6.17
N ALA A 208 27.36 18.23 5.54
CA ALA A 208 26.72 19.35 6.23
C ALA A 208 25.26 19.07 6.60
N TRP A 209 24.65 18.01 6.07
CA TRP A 209 23.22 17.73 6.21
C TRP A 209 22.93 16.81 7.40
N THR A 210 21.93 17.19 8.19
CA THR A 210 21.34 16.36 9.24
C THR A 210 20.49 15.23 8.65
N SER A 211 20.16 14.23 9.46
CA SER A 211 19.29 13.13 9.01
C SER A 211 17.88 13.60 8.65
N GLU A 212 17.38 14.65 9.30
CA GLU A 212 16.05 15.22 9.04
C GLU A 212 16.04 15.96 7.70
N GLU A 213 17.06 16.77 7.42
CA GLU A 213 17.19 17.49 6.14
C GLU A 213 17.35 16.54 4.95
N LYS A 214 18.09 15.44 5.12
CA LYS A 214 18.20 14.39 4.08
C LYS A 214 16.86 13.74 3.79
N GLU A 215 16.05 13.50 4.82
CA GLU A 215 14.71 12.93 4.65
C GLU A 215 13.74 13.94 4.01
N LEU A 216 13.82 15.22 4.38
CA LEU A 216 13.05 16.28 3.72
C LEU A 216 13.39 16.37 2.23
N LEU A 217 14.67 16.36 1.86
CA LEU A 217 15.07 16.34 0.45
C LEU A 217 14.57 15.08 -0.26
N ARG A 218 14.60 13.92 0.40
CA ARG A 218 14.09 12.67 -0.17
C ARG A 218 12.59 12.78 -0.49
N CYS A 219 11.78 13.29 0.44
CA CYS A 219 10.35 13.54 0.23
C CYS A 219 10.13 14.58 -0.88
N TYR A 220 10.87 15.68 -0.87
CA TYR A 220 10.77 16.71 -1.90
C TYR A 220 11.12 16.19 -3.31
N ARG A 221 12.11 15.29 -3.43
CA ARG A 221 12.42 14.62 -4.71
C ARG A 221 11.29 13.69 -5.16
N GLN A 222 10.57 13.06 -4.24
CA GLN A 222 9.36 12.31 -4.57
C GLN A 222 8.26 13.24 -5.09
N ASP A 223 8.01 14.37 -4.43
CA ASP A 223 7.00 15.33 -4.89
C ASP A 223 7.38 15.93 -6.27
N ILE A 224 8.68 16.12 -6.54
CA ILE A 224 9.18 16.48 -7.88
C ILE A 224 8.94 15.36 -8.89
N ALA A 225 9.14 14.09 -8.52
CA ALA A 225 8.89 12.96 -9.40
C ALA A 225 7.41 12.91 -9.82
N ASP A 226 6.50 13.07 -8.86
CA ASP A 226 5.05 13.16 -9.11
C ASP A 226 4.74 14.35 -10.02
N THR A 227 5.38 15.51 -9.79
CA THR A 227 5.24 16.69 -10.65
C THR A 227 5.75 16.44 -12.08
N MET A 228 6.80 15.64 -12.24
CA MET A 228 7.29 15.22 -13.56
C MET A 228 6.27 14.33 -14.30
N MET A 229 5.54 13.48 -13.58
CA MET A 229 4.42 12.71 -14.14
C MET A 229 3.30 13.63 -14.61
N TYR A 230 2.96 14.69 -13.85
CA TYR A 230 1.99 15.70 -14.28
C TYR A 230 2.46 16.42 -15.55
N CYS A 231 3.74 16.78 -15.63
CA CYS A 231 4.34 17.31 -16.85
C CYS A 231 4.21 16.33 -18.03
N TYR A 232 4.42 15.03 -17.83
CA TYR A 232 4.29 14.02 -18.88
C TYR A 232 2.85 13.94 -19.40
N SER A 233 1.86 14.00 -18.52
CA SER A 233 0.45 13.90 -18.90
C SER A 233 0.02 14.99 -19.91
N ILE A 234 0.64 16.18 -19.82
CA ILE A 234 0.40 17.34 -20.70
C ILE A 234 1.32 17.32 -21.92
N LEU A 235 2.62 17.10 -21.72
CA LEU A 235 3.65 17.26 -22.78
C LEU A 235 3.85 16.00 -23.63
N ARG A 236 3.59 14.81 -23.08
CA ARG A 236 3.81 13.50 -23.69
C ARG A 236 5.24 13.38 -24.25
N ASP A 237 5.38 12.97 -25.51
CA ASP A 237 6.66 12.80 -26.20
C ASP A 237 7.58 14.03 -26.12
N ASN A 238 7.03 15.25 -26.05
CA ASN A 238 7.82 16.47 -25.94
C ASN A 238 8.61 16.53 -24.62
N LEU A 239 8.12 15.89 -23.55
CA LEU A 239 8.87 15.76 -22.31
C LEU A 239 10.02 14.76 -22.49
N LEU A 240 9.78 13.61 -23.11
CA LEU A 240 10.84 12.62 -23.36
C LEU A 240 11.93 13.18 -24.28
N GLU A 241 11.55 14.00 -25.27
CA GLU A 241 12.50 14.74 -26.10
C GLU A 241 13.34 15.71 -25.28
N LEU A 242 12.72 16.48 -24.38
CA LEU A 242 13.43 17.39 -23.45
C LEU A 242 14.39 16.62 -22.55
N LEU A 243 13.94 15.54 -21.89
CA LEU A 243 14.75 14.73 -20.98
C LEU A 243 15.93 14.10 -21.70
N HIS A 244 15.70 13.54 -22.89
CA HIS A 244 16.75 12.94 -23.71
C HIS A 244 17.78 14.00 -24.17
N GLY A 245 17.32 15.20 -24.57
CA GLY A 245 18.22 16.31 -24.89
C GLY A 245 19.09 16.75 -23.70
N LYS A 246 18.50 16.82 -22.51
CA LYS A 246 19.21 17.16 -21.27
C LYS A 246 20.19 16.06 -20.83
N LEU A 247 19.84 14.80 -21.06
CA LEU A 247 20.72 13.67 -20.80
C LEU A 247 21.96 13.71 -21.71
N GLU A 248 21.78 13.90 -23.03
CA GLU A 248 22.93 14.02 -23.94
C GLU A 248 23.78 15.26 -23.61
N GLU A 249 23.18 16.39 -23.24
CA GLU A 249 23.92 17.56 -22.73
C GLU A 249 24.75 17.22 -21.48
N ALA A 250 24.20 16.45 -20.54
CA ALA A 250 24.93 16.01 -19.34
C ALA A 250 26.06 15.02 -19.68
N LEU A 251 25.86 14.15 -20.67
CA LEU A 251 26.85 13.18 -21.14
C LEU A 251 27.99 13.84 -21.93
N GLU A 252 27.70 14.82 -22.78
CA GLU A 252 28.70 15.60 -23.51
C GLU A 252 29.58 16.43 -22.56
N ASN A 253 28.97 16.91 -21.47
CA ASN A 253 29.66 17.65 -20.42
C ASN A 253 30.27 16.73 -19.33
N CYS A 254 30.35 15.41 -19.56
CA CYS A 254 31.09 14.50 -18.70
C CYS A 254 32.55 14.97 -18.61
N SER A 255 33.07 15.15 -17.39
CA SER A 255 34.40 15.73 -17.09
C SER A 255 34.49 17.26 -17.07
N SER A 256 33.37 17.98 -17.16
CA SER A 256 33.29 19.41 -16.79
C SER A 256 33.39 19.60 -15.26
N ASP A 257 32.90 20.71 -14.68
CA ASP A 257 33.02 21.00 -13.23
C ASP A 257 32.58 19.77 -12.40
N PRO A 258 33.50 19.12 -11.65
CA PRO A 258 33.21 17.94 -10.82
C PRO A 258 32.04 18.13 -9.85
N ARG A 259 31.68 19.39 -9.57
CA ARG A 259 30.57 19.77 -8.68
C ARG A 259 29.20 19.74 -9.32
N MET A 260 29.10 19.58 -10.65
CA MET A 260 27.83 19.73 -11.38
C MET A 260 27.52 18.55 -12.32
N TRP A 261 28.51 18.04 -13.06
CA TRP A 261 28.23 17.12 -14.17
C TRP A 261 27.51 15.83 -13.73
N TRP A 262 27.96 15.19 -12.65
CA TRP A 262 27.35 13.94 -12.18
C TRP A 262 25.98 14.17 -11.56
N ARG A 263 25.75 15.35 -10.95
CA ARG A 263 24.45 15.73 -10.35
C ARG A 263 23.40 15.97 -11.43
N SER A 264 23.79 16.66 -12.50
CA SER A 264 22.93 16.89 -13.65
C SER A 264 22.61 15.59 -14.39
N LEU A 265 23.60 14.70 -14.49
CA LEU A 265 23.38 13.36 -15.03
C LEU A 265 22.40 12.57 -14.16
N GLU A 266 22.61 12.55 -12.84
CA GLU A 266 21.72 11.87 -11.90
C GLU A 266 20.29 12.42 -11.94
N SER A 267 20.10 13.74 -11.99
CA SER A 267 18.76 14.33 -12.03
C SER A 267 18.01 13.99 -13.33
N CYS A 268 18.73 13.82 -14.45
CA CYS A 268 18.14 13.31 -15.68
C CYS A 268 17.69 11.85 -15.53
N LEU A 269 18.52 10.99 -14.93
CA LEU A 269 18.14 9.59 -14.65
C LEU A 269 16.92 9.52 -13.72
N HIS A 270 16.90 10.34 -12.67
CA HIS A 270 15.78 10.45 -11.74
C HIS A 270 14.50 10.92 -12.46
N ALA A 271 14.58 11.86 -13.39
CA ALA A 271 13.42 12.29 -14.17
C ALA A 271 12.91 11.21 -15.12
N PHE A 272 13.79 10.44 -15.76
CA PHE A 272 13.40 9.26 -16.54
C PHE A 272 12.74 8.19 -15.66
N GLN A 273 13.27 7.94 -14.46
CA GLN A 273 12.66 7.03 -13.49
C GLN A 273 11.27 7.52 -13.07
N ALA A 274 11.11 8.82 -12.80
CA ALA A 274 9.85 9.41 -12.35
C ALA A 274 8.69 9.21 -13.34
N VAL A 275 8.96 9.26 -14.64
CA VAL A 275 7.90 9.10 -15.66
C VAL A 275 7.66 7.66 -16.09
N ALA A 276 8.42 6.69 -15.57
CA ALA A 276 8.43 5.32 -16.08
C ALA A 276 7.06 4.64 -16.12
N GLU A 277 6.22 4.86 -15.10
CA GLU A 277 4.86 4.29 -15.01
C GLU A 277 3.86 4.94 -16.00
N CYS A 278 4.18 6.13 -16.51
CA CYS A 278 3.30 6.88 -17.40
C CYS A 278 3.59 6.65 -18.88
N VAL A 279 4.79 6.17 -19.23
CA VAL A 279 5.20 6.04 -20.64
C VAL A 279 4.48 4.87 -21.29
N ASP A 280 3.92 5.11 -22.48
CA ASP A 280 3.26 4.08 -23.28
C ASP A 280 4.24 2.94 -23.63
N ILE A 281 3.75 1.68 -23.54
CA ILE A 281 4.55 0.47 -23.83
C ILE A 281 5.09 0.48 -25.26
N ASP A 282 4.40 1.14 -26.20
CA ASP A 282 4.77 1.22 -27.61
C ASP A 282 5.75 2.38 -27.93
N GLU A 283 6.21 3.17 -26.94
CA GLU A 283 7.17 4.25 -27.17
C GLU A 283 8.49 3.67 -27.69
N SER A 284 8.94 4.13 -28.86
CA SER A 284 10.07 3.50 -29.56
C SER A 284 11.13 4.49 -30.04
N ARG A 285 11.05 5.77 -29.66
CA ARG A 285 11.93 6.84 -30.16
C ARG A 285 12.95 7.26 -29.10
N HIS A 286 12.52 7.47 -27.87
CA HIS A 286 13.34 8.08 -26.82
C HIS A 286 13.85 7.05 -25.81
N LEU A 287 13.02 6.09 -25.38
CA LEU A 287 13.39 5.07 -24.39
C LEU A 287 14.49 4.10 -24.87
N PRO A 288 14.48 3.58 -26.12
CA PRO A 288 15.59 2.74 -26.58
C PRO A 288 16.94 3.46 -26.51
N ARG A 289 16.95 4.75 -26.87
CA ARG A 289 18.16 5.60 -26.86
C ARG A 289 18.61 5.91 -25.44
N PHE A 290 17.67 6.16 -24.53
CA PHE A 290 17.95 6.32 -23.11
C PHE A 290 18.63 5.07 -22.52
N LEU A 291 18.07 3.88 -22.77
CA LEU A 291 18.63 2.63 -22.24
C LEU A 291 19.97 2.26 -22.89
N GLU A 292 20.16 2.57 -24.18
CA GLU A 292 21.46 2.45 -24.85
C GLU A 292 22.49 3.44 -24.28
N ALA A 293 22.08 4.65 -23.91
CA ALA A 293 22.97 5.66 -23.34
C ALA A 293 23.56 5.22 -21.99
N LEU A 294 22.90 4.32 -21.26
CA LEU A 294 23.43 3.76 -20.01
C LEU A 294 24.77 3.03 -20.24
N HIS A 295 25.02 2.43 -21.41
CA HIS A 295 26.31 1.78 -21.75
C HIS A 295 27.48 2.74 -21.78
N ARG A 296 27.20 3.99 -22.12
CA ARG A 296 28.20 5.03 -22.33
C ARG A 296 28.63 5.66 -21.00
N LEU A 297 27.97 5.30 -19.89
CA LEU A 297 28.24 5.87 -18.58
C LEU A 297 29.64 5.45 -18.06
N PRO A 298 30.47 6.40 -17.57
CA PRO A 298 31.80 6.11 -17.06
C PRO A 298 31.74 5.53 -15.63
N TYR A 299 31.15 4.35 -15.46
CA TYR A 299 30.84 3.74 -14.15
C TYR A 299 31.99 3.71 -13.13
N HIS A 300 33.24 3.61 -13.58
CA HIS A 300 34.41 3.61 -12.69
C HIS A 300 34.71 4.97 -12.04
N GLN A 301 34.18 6.06 -12.60
CA GLN A 301 34.39 7.44 -12.15
C GLN A 301 33.12 8.07 -11.58
N LEU A 302 31.98 7.37 -11.69
CA LEU A 302 30.69 7.86 -11.22
C LEU A 302 30.56 7.75 -9.71
N ASP A 303 29.86 8.74 -9.14
CA ASP A 303 29.34 8.64 -7.79
C ASP A 303 28.36 7.46 -7.70
N THR A 304 28.44 6.69 -6.62
CA THR A 304 27.57 5.54 -6.35
C THR A 304 26.08 5.87 -6.51
N ARG A 305 25.67 7.10 -6.16
CA ARG A 305 24.27 7.56 -6.26
C ARG A 305 23.77 7.58 -7.70
N VAL A 306 24.61 7.97 -8.66
CA VAL A 306 24.25 7.93 -10.09
C VAL A 306 23.96 6.51 -10.55
N VAL A 307 24.78 5.56 -10.08
CA VAL A 307 24.63 4.14 -10.43
C VAL A 307 23.38 3.55 -9.78
N ILE A 308 23.07 3.95 -8.54
CA ILE A 308 21.82 3.59 -7.85
C ILE A 308 20.61 4.06 -8.68
N THR A 309 20.54 5.34 -9.03
CA THR A 309 19.43 5.89 -9.84
C THR A 309 19.33 5.22 -11.21
N ALA A 310 20.47 4.88 -11.84
CA ALA A 310 20.47 4.12 -13.09
C ALA A 310 19.86 2.71 -12.93
N LEU A 311 20.23 1.99 -11.85
CA LEU A 311 19.67 0.67 -11.55
C LEU A 311 18.17 0.75 -11.28
N GLU A 312 17.72 1.75 -10.52
CA GLU A 312 16.31 1.95 -10.20
C GLU A 312 15.49 2.34 -11.43
N ALA A 313 16.00 3.24 -12.28
CA ALA A 313 15.37 3.57 -13.56
C ALA A 313 15.21 2.31 -14.44
N VAL A 314 16.25 1.47 -14.54
CA VAL A 314 16.18 0.21 -15.28
C VAL A 314 15.11 -0.73 -14.73
N GLY A 315 14.99 -0.85 -13.41
CA GLY A 315 13.94 -1.63 -12.77
C GLY A 315 12.54 -1.10 -13.05
N ALA A 316 12.36 0.22 -13.02
CA ALA A 316 11.07 0.89 -13.29
C ALA A 316 10.57 0.65 -14.72
N TYR A 317 11.47 0.49 -15.70
CA TYR A 317 11.11 0.20 -17.09
C TYR A 317 10.94 -1.31 -17.40
N ALA A 318 10.84 -2.20 -16.40
CA ALA A 318 10.78 -3.65 -16.62
C ALA A 318 9.63 -4.10 -17.55
N GLU A 319 8.44 -3.49 -17.44
CA GLU A 319 7.30 -3.78 -18.32
C GLU A 319 7.58 -3.37 -19.77
N TRP A 320 8.11 -2.17 -20.00
CA TRP A 320 8.48 -1.70 -21.33
C TRP A 320 9.60 -2.56 -21.95
N ILE A 321 10.58 -2.97 -21.14
CA ILE A 321 11.70 -3.83 -21.58
C ILE A 321 11.20 -5.22 -21.99
N ASN A 322 10.12 -5.72 -21.37
CA ASN A 322 9.51 -6.98 -21.76
C ASN A 322 8.95 -6.91 -23.20
N ALA A 323 8.37 -5.77 -23.60
CA ALA A 323 7.93 -5.53 -24.98
C ALA A 323 9.11 -5.30 -25.94
N HIS A 324 10.27 -4.86 -25.44
CA HIS A 324 11.46 -4.54 -26.23
C HIS A 324 12.75 -5.30 -25.79
N PRO A 325 12.80 -6.64 -25.86
CA PRO A 325 13.89 -7.42 -25.24
C PRO A 325 15.31 -7.18 -25.78
N PHE A 326 15.45 -6.52 -26.94
CA PHE A 326 16.76 -6.21 -27.53
C PHE A 326 17.61 -5.32 -26.61
N VAL A 327 17.01 -4.54 -25.71
CA VAL A 327 17.74 -3.71 -24.75
C VAL A 327 18.34 -4.50 -23.58
N LEU A 328 18.01 -5.79 -23.40
CA LEU A 328 18.54 -6.58 -22.29
C LEU A 328 20.07 -6.71 -22.36
N SER A 329 20.65 -6.88 -23.54
CA SER A 329 22.11 -6.94 -23.70
C SER A 329 22.80 -5.66 -23.26
N HIS A 330 22.07 -4.55 -23.30
CA HIS A 330 22.52 -3.30 -22.77
C HIS A 330 22.50 -3.39 -21.22
N ILE A 331 21.37 -3.57 -20.57
CA ILE A 331 21.32 -3.34 -19.11
C ILE A 331 21.93 -4.45 -18.22
N ILE A 332 22.09 -5.69 -18.70
CA ILE A 332 22.52 -6.83 -17.87
C ILE A 332 23.91 -6.66 -17.22
N PRO A 333 24.97 -6.20 -17.92
CA PRO A 333 26.26 -5.94 -17.32
C PRO A 333 26.19 -4.98 -16.11
N LEU A 334 25.39 -3.91 -16.20
CA LEU A 334 25.19 -2.95 -15.11
C LEU A 334 24.62 -3.64 -13.86
N LEU A 335 23.57 -4.44 -14.04
CA LEU A 335 22.89 -5.17 -12.96
C LEU A 335 23.85 -6.16 -12.27
N VAL A 336 24.58 -6.94 -13.06
CA VAL A 336 25.53 -7.93 -12.57
C VAL A 336 26.71 -7.28 -11.84
N THR A 337 27.25 -6.17 -12.34
CA THR A 337 28.30 -5.43 -11.65
C THR A 337 27.79 -4.82 -10.34
N GLY A 338 26.55 -4.33 -10.31
CA GLY A 338 25.89 -3.80 -9.11
C GLY A 338 25.83 -4.82 -7.96
N LEU A 339 25.62 -6.11 -8.26
CA LEU A 339 25.62 -7.18 -7.25
C LEU A 339 26.96 -7.35 -6.52
N GLY A 340 28.08 -6.93 -7.12
CA GLY A 340 29.43 -7.06 -6.54
C GLY A 340 29.76 -6.06 -5.44
N SER A 341 28.95 -5.01 -5.28
CA SER A 341 29.14 -3.93 -4.30
C SER A 341 28.02 -3.94 -3.26
N GLY A 342 28.38 -3.84 -1.97
CA GLY A 342 27.40 -3.82 -0.88
C GLY A 342 26.48 -2.60 -0.91
N ASP A 343 26.97 -1.45 -1.42
CA ASP A 343 26.19 -0.21 -1.49
C ASP A 343 25.21 -0.20 -2.68
N LEU A 344 25.54 -0.91 -3.76
CA LEU A 344 24.72 -0.99 -4.98
C LEU A 344 23.74 -2.18 -4.98
N ALA A 345 24.03 -3.20 -4.16
CA ALA A 345 23.24 -4.42 -4.09
C ALA A 345 21.73 -4.21 -3.82
N PRO A 346 21.29 -3.26 -2.95
CA PRO A 346 19.86 -3.02 -2.75
C PRO A 346 19.11 -2.72 -4.06
N SER A 347 19.60 -1.76 -4.85
CA SER A 347 18.95 -1.34 -6.10
C SER A 347 19.17 -2.36 -7.22
N ALA A 348 20.35 -2.98 -7.29
CA ALA A 348 20.63 -4.04 -8.27
C ALA A 348 19.73 -5.27 -8.08
N THR A 349 19.54 -5.72 -6.84
CA THR A 349 18.67 -6.86 -6.54
C THR A 349 17.19 -6.55 -6.75
N MET A 350 16.74 -5.30 -6.55
CA MET A 350 15.38 -4.87 -6.92
C MET A 350 15.17 -4.87 -8.43
N ALA A 351 16.04 -4.20 -9.18
CA ALA A 351 15.92 -4.14 -10.63
C ALA A 351 15.96 -5.54 -11.27
N LEU A 352 16.81 -6.44 -10.77
CA LEU A 352 16.81 -7.85 -11.21
C LEU A 352 15.52 -8.59 -10.84
N LYS A 353 14.94 -8.33 -9.68
CA LYS A 353 13.65 -8.92 -9.29
C LYS A 353 12.55 -8.47 -10.27
N ASP A 354 12.43 -7.18 -10.54
CA ASP A 354 11.40 -6.64 -11.45
C ASP A 354 11.60 -7.13 -12.90
N LEU A 355 12.83 -7.10 -13.41
CA LEU A 355 13.14 -7.62 -14.74
C LEU A 355 12.88 -9.11 -14.89
N THR A 356 13.21 -9.93 -13.88
CA THR A 356 12.95 -11.38 -13.96
C THR A 356 11.50 -11.76 -13.68
N ARG A 357 10.72 -10.85 -13.06
CA ARG A 357 9.27 -10.94 -13.00
C ARG A 357 8.68 -10.75 -14.40
N ASP A 358 8.99 -9.62 -15.04
CA ASP A 358 8.28 -9.20 -16.26
C ASP A 358 8.88 -9.80 -17.54
N CYS A 359 10.21 -9.90 -17.64
CA CYS A 359 10.93 -10.33 -18.85
C CYS A 359 11.35 -11.81 -18.83
N GLN A 360 10.69 -12.66 -18.04
CA GLN A 360 11.18 -14.00 -17.67
C GLN A 360 11.66 -14.83 -18.89
N THR A 361 10.85 -14.94 -19.95
CA THR A 361 11.19 -15.74 -21.14
C THR A 361 12.41 -15.20 -21.90
N SER A 362 12.59 -13.88 -21.90
CA SER A 362 13.68 -13.18 -22.59
C SER A 362 15.00 -13.24 -21.82
N MET A 363 14.99 -13.71 -20.56
CA MET A 363 16.19 -13.82 -19.72
C MET A 363 17.05 -15.05 -20.03
N ALA A 364 16.55 -16.03 -20.79
CA ALA A 364 17.25 -17.29 -21.05
C ALA A 364 18.70 -17.13 -21.58
N PRO A 365 19.01 -16.20 -22.51
CA PRO A 365 20.39 -16.00 -22.99
C PRO A 365 21.36 -15.49 -21.92
N PHE A 366 20.84 -14.78 -20.91
CA PHE A 366 21.63 -14.15 -19.84
C PHE A 366 21.66 -14.98 -18.55
N ALA A 367 20.85 -16.04 -18.47
CA ALA A 367 20.63 -16.84 -17.28
C ALA A 367 21.93 -17.31 -16.60
N HIS A 368 22.89 -17.82 -17.37
CA HIS A 368 24.17 -18.28 -16.82
C HIS A 368 24.94 -17.16 -16.10
N HIS A 369 25.03 -15.99 -16.73
CA HIS A 369 25.74 -14.84 -16.18
C HIS A 369 25.06 -14.32 -14.90
N ILE A 370 23.74 -14.22 -14.91
CA ILE A 370 22.94 -13.78 -13.74
C ILE A 370 23.12 -14.77 -12.59
N LEU A 371 23.02 -16.08 -12.84
CA LEU A 371 23.15 -17.12 -11.80
C LEU A 371 24.56 -17.16 -11.20
N GLN A 372 25.61 -17.04 -12.02
CA GLN A 372 26.99 -16.97 -11.54
C GLN A 372 27.23 -15.73 -10.68
N ALA A 373 26.77 -14.57 -11.13
CA ALA A 373 26.86 -13.32 -10.38
C ALA A 373 26.12 -13.41 -9.04
N SER A 374 24.91 -13.98 -9.06
CA SER A 374 24.09 -14.20 -7.86
C SER A 374 24.80 -15.10 -6.86
N GLN A 375 25.38 -16.21 -7.32
CA GLN A 375 26.15 -17.13 -6.49
C GLN A 375 27.40 -16.46 -5.89
N ALA A 376 28.11 -15.66 -6.68
CA ALA A 376 29.28 -14.93 -6.21
C ALA A 376 28.90 -13.88 -5.14
N ALA A 377 27.82 -13.12 -5.36
CA ALA A 377 27.34 -12.12 -4.43
C ALA A 377 26.88 -12.74 -3.10
N LEU A 378 26.12 -13.85 -3.16
CA LEU A 378 25.69 -14.60 -1.98
C LEU A 378 26.85 -15.19 -1.16
N ARG A 379 27.93 -15.63 -1.83
CA ARG A 379 29.15 -16.12 -1.16
C ARG A 379 30.02 -14.99 -0.61
N GLY A 380 29.94 -13.79 -1.18
CA GLY A 380 30.78 -12.66 -0.83
C GLY A 380 30.53 -12.08 0.57
N GLY A 381 29.40 -12.41 1.22
CA GLY A 381 29.09 -11.98 2.59
C GLY A 381 28.86 -10.47 2.76
N LYS A 382 28.72 -9.72 1.67
CA LYS A 382 28.49 -8.27 1.67
C LYS A 382 27.01 -7.89 1.64
N LEU A 383 26.14 -8.83 1.28
CA LEU A 383 24.70 -8.60 1.12
C LEU A 383 23.99 -8.56 2.47
N LYS A 384 23.02 -7.68 2.61
CA LYS A 384 22.08 -7.66 3.74
C LYS A 384 21.10 -8.84 3.65
N LEU A 385 20.40 -9.13 4.74
CA LEU A 385 19.47 -10.27 4.81
C LEU A 385 18.35 -10.18 3.76
N GLY A 386 17.73 -9.00 3.62
CA GLY A 386 16.68 -8.77 2.63
C GLY A 386 17.16 -8.91 1.18
N GLU A 387 18.41 -8.49 0.90
CA GLU A 387 19.03 -8.66 -0.43
C GLU A 387 19.29 -10.14 -0.74
N CYS A 388 19.74 -10.93 0.24
CA CYS A 388 19.91 -12.37 0.07
C CYS A 388 18.59 -13.07 -0.31
N VAL A 389 17.50 -12.73 0.40
CA VAL A 389 16.17 -13.30 0.14
C VAL A 389 15.66 -12.86 -1.23
N ARG A 390 15.78 -11.56 -1.56
CA ARG A 390 15.36 -11.02 -2.86
C ARG A 390 16.14 -11.63 -4.03
N LEU A 391 17.44 -11.86 -3.87
CA LEU A 391 18.24 -12.50 -4.89
C LEU A 391 17.81 -13.96 -5.15
N MET A 392 17.27 -14.65 -4.13
CA MET A 392 16.66 -15.97 -4.33
C MET A 392 15.39 -15.94 -5.20
N TYR A 393 14.64 -14.82 -5.21
CA TYR A 393 13.54 -14.61 -6.16
C TYR A 393 14.07 -14.63 -7.60
N THR A 394 15.09 -13.80 -7.87
CA THR A 394 15.76 -13.72 -9.18
C THR A 394 16.30 -15.09 -9.59
N VAL A 395 16.98 -15.79 -8.69
CA VAL A 395 17.49 -17.14 -8.94
C VAL A 395 16.36 -18.09 -9.32
N GLY A 396 15.24 -18.11 -8.59
CA GLY A 396 14.10 -18.98 -8.90
C GLY A 396 13.48 -18.71 -10.28
N ARG A 397 13.22 -17.43 -10.60
CA ARG A 397 12.64 -17.03 -11.90
C ARG A 397 13.56 -17.35 -13.08
N VAL A 398 14.86 -17.13 -12.92
CA VAL A 398 15.88 -17.42 -13.96
C VAL A 398 16.10 -18.93 -14.11
N LEU A 399 16.09 -19.70 -13.02
CA LEU A 399 16.17 -21.16 -13.11
C LEU A 399 14.96 -21.74 -13.83
N ALA A 400 13.76 -21.20 -13.60
CA ALA A 400 12.53 -21.71 -14.22
C ALA A 400 12.52 -21.67 -15.76
N VAL A 401 13.38 -20.88 -16.41
CA VAL A 401 13.52 -20.84 -17.88
C VAL A 401 14.58 -21.78 -18.45
N LEU A 402 15.30 -22.51 -17.59
CA LEU A 402 16.34 -23.44 -18.00
C LEU A 402 15.83 -24.88 -18.11
N PRO A 403 16.52 -25.76 -18.86
CA PRO A 403 16.23 -27.19 -18.85
C PRO A 403 16.41 -27.80 -17.43
N VAL A 404 15.57 -28.77 -17.07
CA VAL A 404 15.55 -29.39 -15.72
C VAL A 404 16.92 -29.90 -15.27
N ASP A 405 17.71 -30.51 -16.16
CA ASP A 405 19.06 -30.99 -15.84
C ASP A 405 19.99 -29.86 -15.40
N SER A 406 19.88 -28.70 -16.07
CA SER A 406 20.65 -27.50 -15.72
C SER A 406 20.15 -26.91 -14.40
N ILE A 407 18.82 -26.88 -14.18
CA ILE A 407 18.23 -26.44 -12.92
C ILE A 407 18.79 -27.26 -11.76
N MET A 408 18.74 -28.58 -11.86
CA MET A 408 19.22 -29.48 -10.81
C MET A 408 20.73 -29.32 -10.57
N HIS A 409 21.52 -29.06 -11.60
CA HIS A 409 22.95 -28.74 -11.44
C HIS A 409 23.17 -27.48 -10.60
N TYR A 410 22.48 -26.38 -10.91
CA TYR A 410 22.59 -25.15 -10.12
C TYR A 410 22.04 -25.30 -8.72
N LEU A 411 20.89 -25.95 -8.54
CA LEU A 411 20.32 -26.18 -7.22
C LEU A 411 21.29 -26.96 -6.34
N ASN A 412 21.95 -28.00 -6.87
CA ASN A 412 22.95 -28.74 -6.12
C ASN A 412 24.17 -27.88 -5.73
N GLN A 413 24.64 -26.99 -6.60
CA GLN A 413 25.79 -26.12 -6.29
C GLN A 413 25.45 -24.92 -5.40
N LEU A 414 24.23 -24.40 -5.50
CA LEU A 414 23.79 -23.19 -4.81
C LEU A 414 23.16 -23.52 -3.46
N LEU A 415 22.29 -24.54 -3.39
CA LEU A 415 21.54 -24.86 -2.16
C LEU A 415 22.27 -25.79 -1.21
N MET A 416 23.13 -26.70 -1.69
CA MET A 416 23.77 -27.69 -0.82
C MET A 416 24.52 -27.06 0.37
N PRO A 417 25.32 -25.99 0.20
CA PRO A 417 25.97 -25.32 1.33
C PRO A 417 24.97 -24.78 2.37
N TYR A 418 23.82 -24.27 1.92
CA TYR A 418 22.78 -23.73 2.80
C TYR A 418 21.98 -24.82 3.51
N VAL A 419 21.76 -25.96 2.88
CA VAL A 419 21.12 -27.12 3.51
C VAL A 419 22.04 -27.71 4.57
N GLU A 420 23.33 -27.86 4.28
CA GLU A 420 24.34 -28.34 5.24
C GLU A 420 24.51 -27.38 6.41
N GLU A 421 24.55 -26.08 6.14
CA GLU A 421 24.58 -25.05 7.19
C GLU A 421 23.31 -25.09 8.04
N LEU A 422 22.12 -25.20 7.43
CA LEU A 422 20.86 -25.33 8.17
C LEU A 422 20.84 -26.59 9.04
N GLN A 423 21.32 -27.73 8.52
CA GLN A 423 21.46 -28.97 9.29
C GLN A 423 22.39 -28.76 10.49
N TYR A 424 23.54 -28.13 10.29
CA TYR A 424 24.46 -27.82 11.38
C TYR A 424 23.84 -26.89 12.43
N LEU A 425 23.21 -25.78 12.01
CA LEU A 425 22.59 -24.79 12.89
C LEU A 425 21.49 -25.39 13.77
N VAL A 426 20.71 -26.34 13.24
CA VAL A 426 19.66 -27.04 13.99
C VAL A 426 20.23 -27.96 15.08
N THR A 427 21.47 -28.46 14.93
CA THR A 427 22.12 -29.27 15.98
C THR A 427 22.65 -28.43 17.15
N LEU A 428 22.97 -27.15 16.92
CA LEU A 428 23.51 -26.24 17.93
C LEU A 428 22.50 -25.93 19.02
N GLU A 429 22.98 -25.60 20.22
CA GLU A 429 22.12 -25.09 21.30
C GLU A 429 21.41 -23.78 20.90
N PRO A 430 20.16 -23.54 21.36
CA PRO A 430 19.39 -22.38 20.95
C PRO A 430 20.11 -21.09 21.36
N SER A 431 20.47 -20.28 20.36
CA SER A 431 21.17 -19.00 20.54
C SER A 431 20.69 -17.99 19.51
N ALA A 432 20.87 -16.69 19.78
CA ALA A 432 20.47 -15.63 18.85
C ALA A 432 21.14 -15.79 17.47
N ALA A 433 22.40 -16.23 17.42
CA ALA A 433 23.11 -16.49 16.18
C ALA A 433 22.53 -17.69 15.42
N ALA A 434 22.26 -18.80 16.11
CA ALA A 434 21.63 -19.98 15.50
C ALA A 434 20.23 -19.65 14.95
N LYS A 435 19.43 -18.90 15.72
CA LYS A 435 18.12 -18.40 15.30
C LYS A 435 18.22 -17.57 14.02
N ALA A 436 19.10 -16.56 14.00
CA ALA A 436 19.27 -15.69 12.84
C ALA A 436 19.69 -16.46 11.58
N GLY A 437 20.59 -17.44 11.72
CA GLY A 437 21.01 -18.32 10.63
C GLY A 437 19.86 -19.19 10.10
N ILE A 438 19.11 -19.85 10.99
CA ILE A 438 17.94 -20.68 10.62
C ILE A 438 16.90 -19.84 9.87
N LEU A 439 16.56 -18.67 10.42
CA LEU A 439 15.58 -17.77 9.81
C LEU A 439 16.00 -17.31 8.41
N LEU A 440 17.25 -16.89 8.23
CA LEU A 440 17.76 -16.45 6.93
C LEU A 440 17.68 -17.56 5.88
N ARG A 441 18.19 -18.77 6.20
CA ARG A 441 18.18 -19.90 5.25
C ARG A 441 16.76 -20.36 4.94
N MET A 442 15.87 -20.39 5.93
CA MET A 442 14.48 -20.75 5.72
C MET A 442 13.74 -19.72 4.86
N LYS A 443 13.97 -18.41 5.08
CA LYS A 443 13.43 -17.34 4.23
C LYS A 443 13.94 -17.42 2.78
N MET A 444 15.24 -17.68 2.59
CA MET A 444 15.86 -17.86 1.27
C MET A 444 15.24 -19.05 0.51
N LEU A 445 15.08 -20.20 1.17
CA LEU A 445 14.44 -21.39 0.60
C LEU A 445 12.96 -21.14 0.29
N SER A 446 12.25 -20.50 1.22
CA SER A 446 10.86 -20.10 1.06
C SER A 446 10.65 -19.25 -0.19
N MET A 447 11.51 -18.26 -0.42
CA MET A 447 11.46 -17.40 -1.61
C MET A 447 11.77 -18.17 -2.90
N LEU A 448 12.75 -19.08 -2.87
CA LEU A 448 13.05 -19.93 -4.01
C LEU A 448 11.86 -20.85 -4.36
N PHE A 449 11.23 -21.47 -3.35
CA PHE A 449 10.05 -22.30 -3.56
C PHE A 449 8.91 -21.53 -4.20
N ALA A 450 8.74 -20.26 -3.81
CA ALA A 450 7.67 -19.42 -4.31
C ALA A 450 7.84 -19.02 -5.79
N THR A 451 9.06 -19.08 -6.32
CA THR A 451 9.45 -18.50 -7.63
C THR A 451 9.98 -19.50 -8.64
N LEU A 452 10.49 -20.66 -8.20
CA LEU A 452 10.95 -21.73 -9.06
C LEU A 452 9.78 -22.62 -9.49
N ASP A 453 9.10 -22.20 -10.56
CA ASP A 453 7.98 -22.94 -11.14
C ASP A 453 8.24 -23.24 -12.62
N ILE A 454 8.47 -24.51 -12.97
CA ILE A 454 8.68 -24.93 -14.37
C ILE A 454 7.36 -25.15 -15.13
N LYS A 455 6.22 -25.12 -14.44
CA LYS A 455 4.88 -25.22 -15.03
C LYS A 455 4.29 -23.81 -15.01
N PRO A 456 4.19 -23.09 -16.12
CA PRO A 456 3.79 -21.68 -16.10
C PRO A 456 2.43 -21.49 -15.42
N ARG A 457 2.37 -20.57 -14.44
CA ARG A 457 1.13 -20.16 -13.79
C ARG A 457 0.22 -19.51 -14.83
N THR A 458 -1.07 -19.87 -14.83
CA THR A 458 -2.06 -19.09 -15.60
C THR A 458 -2.30 -17.75 -14.91
N GLU A 459 -2.42 -16.66 -15.68
CA GLU A 459 -2.46 -15.22 -15.31
C GLU A 459 -3.30 -14.77 -14.07
N ASN A 460 -4.04 -15.67 -13.40
CA ASN A 460 -4.95 -15.35 -12.29
C ASN A 460 -4.46 -15.80 -10.89
N GLU A 461 -3.20 -16.18 -10.70
CA GLU A 461 -2.66 -16.59 -9.40
C GLU A 461 -1.83 -15.48 -8.75
N THR A 462 -2.13 -15.16 -7.48
CA THR A 462 -1.50 -14.07 -6.72
C THR A 462 -0.02 -14.36 -6.46
N GLU A 463 0.86 -13.42 -6.82
CA GLU A 463 2.32 -13.57 -6.65
C GLU A 463 2.73 -13.59 -5.16
N PRO A 464 3.86 -14.26 -4.82
CA PRO A 464 4.42 -14.21 -3.49
C PRO A 464 4.92 -12.79 -3.18
N ASP A 465 4.34 -12.17 -2.14
CA ASP A 465 4.74 -10.85 -1.69
C ASP A 465 6.17 -10.89 -1.10
N VAL A 466 7.05 -10.05 -1.63
CA VAL A 466 8.47 -9.93 -1.21
C VAL A 466 8.68 -8.69 -0.32
N SER A 467 7.60 -8.00 0.05
CA SER A 467 7.67 -6.79 0.88
C SER A 467 7.87 -7.18 2.35
N GLU A 468 9.11 -7.09 2.85
CA GLU A 468 9.35 -7.08 4.29
C GLU A 468 8.70 -5.82 4.87
N GLY A 469 7.58 -5.95 5.60
CA GLY A 469 7.06 -4.85 6.41
C GLY A 469 5.57 -4.54 6.37
N SER A 470 4.67 -5.46 6.00
CA SER A 470 3.26 -5.35 6.38
C SER A 470 2.58 -6.72 6.44
N ASP A 471 2.36 -7.21 7.67
CA ASP A 471 1.41 -8.29 7.93
C ASP A 471 -0.01 -7.75 7.72
N VAL A 472 -0.49 -7.74 6.48
CA VAL A 472 -1.92 -7.59 6.18
C VAL A 472 -2.31 -8.64 5.14
N GLY A 473 -3.16 -9.57 5.57
CA GLY A 473 -3.49 -10.79 4.85
C GLY A 473 -3.94 -10.59 3.40
N THR A 474 -3.17 -11.13 2.46
CA THR A 474 -3.60 -11.37 1.08
C THR A 474 -4.47 -12.63 0.99
N CYS A 475 -5.70 -12.44 0.51
CA CYS A 475 -6.70 -13.48 0.32
C CYS A 475 -6.41 -14.24 -0.98
N THR A 476 -5.98 -15.50 -0.87
CA THR A 476 -5.88 -16.42 -2.03
C THR A 476 -7.28 -16.80 -2.51
N THR A 477 -7.76 -16.09 -3.53
CA THR A 477 -8.99 -16.44 -4.24
C THR A 477 -8.70 -17.50 -5.30
N VAL A 478 -8.64 -18.76 -4.88
CA VAL A 478 -8.71 -19.89 -5.83
C VAL A 478 -10.11 -19.91 -6.45
N GLN A 479 -10.27 -19.33 -7.64
CA GLN A 479 -11.46 -19.51 -8.48
C GLN A 479 -11.39 -20.90 -9.13
N GLN A 480 -12.50 -21.64 -9.02
CA GLN A 480 -12.65 -22.96 -9.64
C GLN A 480 -12.76 -22.80 -11.17
N LYS A 481 -11.87 -23.44 -11.94
CA LYS A 481 -12.10 -23.70 -13.36
C LYS A 481 -12.90 -25.00 -13.52
N THR A 482 -14.02 -24.92 -14.23
CA THR A 482 -14.79 -26.05 -14.77
C THR A 482 -13.96 -26.76 -15.86
N PRO A 483 -14.01 -28.09 -15.99
CA PRO A 483 -13.21 -28.80 -16.98
C PRO A 483 -13.82 -28.65 -18.39
N GLN A 484 -13.23 -27.82 -19.23
CA GLN A 484 -13.44 -27.86 -20.68
C GLN A 484 -12.08 -27.91 -21.41
N GLN A 485 -11.83 -29.08 -22.01
CA GLN A 485 -11.18 -29.38 -23.31
C GLN A 485 -10.18 -28.31 -23.82
N SER A 486 -8.92 -28.58 -24.14
CA SER A 486 -8.26 -29.80 -24.62
C SER A 486 -6.75 -29.55 -24.60
N ALA A 487 -5.97 -30.35 -23.87
CA ALA A 487 -4.50 -30.37 -24.01
C ALA A 487 -4.10 -31.53 -24.91
N ALA A 488 -3.29 -31.24 -25.93
CA ALA A 488 -2.66 -32.23 -26.79
C ALA A 488 -1.78 -33.19 -25.96
N PRO A 489 -1.72 -34.50 -26.31
CA PRO A 489 -0.92 -35.47 -25.57
C PRO A 489 0.54 -35.32 -25.98
N GLY A 490 1.36 -34.66 -25.15
CA GLY A 490 2.77 -34.47 -25.47
C GLY A 490 3.69 -33.86 -24.40
N ASN A 491 3.17 -33.29 -23.30
CA ASN A 491 4.06 -32.83 -22.22
C ASN A 491 4.37 -33.99 -21.27
N ASN A 492 5.61 -34.50 -21.34
CA ASN A 492 6.18 -35.40 -20.34
C ASN A 492 5.86 -34.90 -18.92
N GLU A 493 5.46 -35.81 -18.03
CA GLU A 493 5.28 -35.61 -16.58
C GLU A 493 6.61 -35.19 -15.92
N GLN A 494 7.05 -33.96 -16.15
CA GLN A 494 8.25 -33.42 -15.52
C GLN A 494 7.91 -33.00 -14.09
N VAL A 495 8.55 -33.67 -13.14
CA VAL A 495 8.43 -33.38 -11.70
C VAL A 495 9.09 -32.03 -11.40
N GLN A 496 8.40 -31.17 -10.66
CA GLN A 496 8.90 -29.86 -10.23
C GLN A 496 10.19 -30.00 -9.41
N PRO A 497 11.27 -29.24 -9.70
CA PRO A 497 12.51 -29.26 -8.92
C PRO A 497 12.32 -28.98 -7.43
N VAL A 498 11.35 -28.12 -7.10
CA VAL A 498 10.95 -27.79 -5.72
C VAL A 498 10.60 -29.05 -4.91
N PHE A 499 10.03 -30.08 -5.54
CA PHE A 499 9.66 -31.33 -4.86
C PHE A 499 10.88 -32.02 -4.26
N PHE A 500 11.96 -32.15 -5.04
CA PHE A 500 13.18 -32.81 -4.59
C PHE A 500 13.90 -32.02 -3.51
N VAL A 501 13.88 -30.69 -3.61
CA VAL A 501 14.46 -29.81 -2.58
C VAL A 501 13.66 -29.91 -1.28
N LEU A 502 12.33 -29.87 -1.36
CA LEU A 502 11.46 -30.02 -0.19
C LEU A 502 11.66 -31.38 0.49
N GLN A 503 11.69 -32.47 -0.27
CA GLN A 503 11.93 -33.81 0.24
C GLN A 503 13.25 -33.91 1.04
N ARG A 504 14.30 -33.22 0.60
CA ARG A 504 15.60 -33.20 1.29
C ARG A 504 15.59 -32.34 2.56
N ILE A 505 14.73 -31.32 2.63
CA ILE A 505 14.73 -30.33 3.71
C ILE A 505 13.72 -30.69 4.82
N LEU A 506 12.65 -31.43 4.52
CA LEU A 506 11.64 -31.86 5.50
C LEU A 506 12.24 -32.49 6.78
N PRO A 507 13.23 -33.41 6.73
CA PRO A 507 13.87 -33.93 7.94
C PRO A 507 14.54 -32.86 8.80
N VAL A 508 15.11 -31.83 8.16
CA VAL A 508 15.76 -30.69 8.82
C VAL A 508 14.71 -29.79 9.47
N MET A 509 13.54 -29.62 8.84
CA MET A 509 12.42 -28.87 9.40
C MET A 509 11.83 -29.57 10.63
N HIS A 510 11.74 -30.91 10.62
CA HIS A 510 11.37 -31.68 11.80
C HIS A 510 12.35 -31.49 12.95
N ALA A 511 13.65 -31.60 12.69
CA ALA A 511 14.68 -31.38 13.70
C ALA A 511 14.67 -29.94 14.25
N ALA A 512 14.40 -28.96 13.38
CA ALA A 512 14.26 -27.56 13.77
C ALA A 512 13.05 -27.37 14.69
N LEU A 513 11.90 -27.94 14.33
CA LEU A 513 10.69 -27.88 15.14
C LEU A 513 10.91 -28.49 16.53
N ASP A 514 11.58 -29.63 16.62
CA ASP A 514 11.80 -30.34 17.89
C ASP A 514 12.58 -29.51 18.91
N LYS A 515 13.49 -28.66 18.43
CA LYS A 515 14.34 -27.80 19.28
C LYS A 515 13.79 -26.38 19.44
N TRP A 516 13.07 -25.86 18.45
CA TRP A 516 12.63 -24.47 18.35
C TRP A 516 11.10 -24.29 18.38
N TYR A 517 10.33 -25.29 18.82
CA TYR A 517 8.85 -25.20 18.87
C TYR A 517 8.33 -23.98 19.65
N ALA A 518 9.09 -23.50 20.64
CA ALA A 518 8.72 -22.34 21.45
C ALA A 518 9.00 -20.98 20.78
N ASP A 519 9.79 -20.96 19.71
CA ASP A 519 10.15 -19.72 19.00
C ASP A 519 9.19 -19.46 17.85
N THR A 520 8.29 -18.49 18.03
CA THR A 520 7.23 -18.14 17.08
C THR A 520 7.78 -17.79 15.70
N HIS A 521 8.92 -17.09 15.61
CA HIS A 521 9.51 -16.69 14.34
C HIS A 521 10.07 -17.87 13.56
N VAL A 522 10.75 -18.81 14.23
CA VAL A 522 11.29 -20.00 13.57
C VAL A 522 10.16 -20.86 13.05
N VAL A 523 9.14 -21.15 13.88
CA VAL A 523 8.00 -21.95 13.46
C VAL A 523 7.21 -21.29 12.33
N GLN A 524 7.02 -19.96 12.37
CA GLN A 524 6.41 -19.20 11.28
C GLN A 524 7.22 -19.31 9.98
N ALA A 525 8.56 -19.24 10.04
CA ALA A 525 9.41 -19.40 8.86
C ALA A 525 9.29 -20.81 8.25
N LEU A 526 9.22 -21.86 9.09
CA LEU A 526 8.98 -23.23 8.63
C LEU A 526 7.63 -23.36 7.92
N CYS A 527 6.55 -22.88 8.54
CA CYS A 527 5.22 -22.92 7.94
C CYS A 527 5.14 -22.11 6.65
N SER A 528 5.80 -20.95 6.58
CA SER A 528 5.88 -20.11 5.39
C SER A 528 6.59 -20.82 4.22
N ALA A 529 7.71 -21.49 4.48
CA ALA A 529 8.40 -22.26 3.45
C ALA A 529 7.53 -23.39 2.89
N LEU A 530 6.81 -24.12 3.74
CA LEU A 530 5.86 -25.16 3.32
C LEU A 530 4.67 -24.58 2.54
N LYS A 531 4.18 -23.41 2.95
CA LYS A 531 3.10 -22.67 2.27
C LYS A 531 3.49 -22.33 0.83
N HIS A 532 4.69 -21.77 0.64
CA HIS A 532 5.20 -21.45 -0.69
C HIS A 532 5.50 -22.69 -1.54
N ALA A 533 6.06 -23.74 -0.93
CA ALA A 533 6.26 -25.00 -1.63
C ALA A 533 4.93 -25.63 -2.08
N LEU A 534 3.88 -25.60 -1.24
CA LEU A 534 2.55 -26.09 -1.61
C LEU A 534 1.94 -25.26 -2.74
N ALA A 535 2.08 -23.93 -2.71
CA ALA A 535 1.56 -23.05 -3.74
C ALA A 535 2.19 -23.32 -5.12
N THR A 536 3.45 -23.73 -5.17
CA THR A 536 4.15 -24.07 -6.42
C THR A 536 3.96 -25.52 -6.85
N LEU A 537 3.94 -26.46 -5.90
CA LEU A 537 3.80 -27.89 -6.21
C LEU A 537 2.37 -28.30 -6.55
N LEU A 538 1.37 -27.66 -5.92
CA LEU A 538 -0.04 -28.03 -6.06
C LEU A 538 -0.20 -29.57 -5.91
N ASP A 539 -0.78 -30.25 -6.91
CA ASP A 539 -0.97 -31.71 -6.91
C ASP A 539 0.34 -32.52 -6.81
N ASP A 540 1.49 -31.99 -7.24
CA ASP A 540 2.79 -32.68 -7.13
C ASP A 540 3.22 -32.83 -5.65
N CYS A 541 2.60 -32.09 -4.73
CA CYS A 541 2.88 -32.17 -3.29
C CYS A 541 2.25 -33.41 -2.63
N LYS A 542 1.29 -34.10 -3.28
CA LYS A 542 0.54 -35.25 -2.71
C LYS A 542 1.40 -36.30 -2.00
N PRO A 543 2.57 -36.73 -2.53
CA PRO A 543 3.42 -37.72 -1.86
C PRO A 543 3.95 -37.25 -0.50
N LEU A 544 4.09 -35.94 -0.29
CA LEU A 544 4.64 -35.33 0.92
C LEU A 544 3.57 -34.85 1.89
N VAL A 545 2.28 -34.87 1.50
CA VAL A 545 1.16 -34.42 2.35
C VAL A 545 1.19 -35.08 3.73
N PRO A 546 1.30 -36.42 3.89
CA PRO A 546 1.25 -37.03 5.22
C PRO A 546 2.35 -36.52 6.16
N GLU A 547 3.57 -36.34 5.64
CA GLU A 547 4.72 -35.85 6.42
C GLU A 547 4.53 -34.39 6.82
N ILE A 548 4.07 -33.54 5.90
CA ILE A 548 3.80 -32.13 6.18
C ILE A 548 2.68 -31.97 7.21
N LEU A 549 1.60 -32.75 7.11
CA LEU A 549 0.52 -32.70 8.10
C LEU A 549 0.98 -33.15 9.49
N MET A 550 1.87 -34.14 9.57
CA MET A 550 2.48 -34.53 10.85
C MET A 550 3.28 -33.38 11.45
N LEU A 551 4.01 -32.61 10.63
CA LEU A 551 4.74 -31.43 11.09
C LEU A 551 3.78 -30.35 11.62
N ILE A 552 2.72 -30.05 10.88
CA ILE A 552 1.68 -29.08 11.28
C ILE A 552 1.03 -29.48 12.60
N LEU A 553 0.61 -30.73 12.72
CA LEU A 553 -0.05 -31.23 13.93
C LEU A 553 0.91 -31.23 15.12
N LYS A 554 2.15 -31.69 14.94
CA LYS A 554 3.17 -31.66 16.00
C LYS A 554 3.45 -30.25 16.46
N SER A 555 3.61 -29.28 15.54
CA SER A 555 3.88 -27.89 15.92
C SER A 555 2.71 -27.30 16.70
N PHE A 556 1.48 -27.53 16.21
CA PHE A 556 0.27 -26.99 16.82
C PHE A 556 -0.06 -27.61 18.18
N GLN A 557 0.21 -28.90 18.36
CA GLN A 557 0.02 -29.61 19.64
C GLN A 557 1.05 -29.18 20.70
N LEU A 558 2.29 -28.87 20.29
CA LEU A 558 3.31 -28.35 21.20
C LEU A 558 2.99 -26.93 21.64
N GLN A 559 2.59 -26.07 20.70
CA GLN A 559 2.17 -24.70 20.96
C GLN A 559 1.19 -24.24 19.87
N PRO A 560 -0.07 -23.93 20.19
CA PRO A 560 -1.01 -23.39 19.21
C PRO A 560 -0.53 -22.03 18.66
N HIS A 561 -0.48 -21.88 17.34
CA HIS A 561 -0.02 -20.64 16.70
C HIS A 561 -0.72 -20.40 15.34
N PRO A 562 -0.90 -19.12 14.92
CA PRO A 562 -1.58 -18.77 13.66
C PRO A 562 -0.98 -19.41 12.40
N ALA A 563 0.35 -19.46 12.28
CA ALA A 563 1.01 -19.93 11.06
C ALA A 563 0.68 -21.40 10.67
N ALA A 564 0.41 -22.26 11.65
CA ALA A 564 -0.01 -23.65 11.39
C ALA A 564 -1.45 -23.71 10.87
N LEU A 565 -2.36 -22.88 11.41
CA LEU A 565 -3.73 -22.76 10.93
C LEU A 565 -3.76 -22.23 9.50
N ASP A 566 -2.95 -21.21 9.20
CA ASP A 566 -2.84 -20.67 7.84
C ASP A 566 -2.32 -21.69 6.82
N LEU A 567 -1.34 -22.50 7.20
CA LEU A 567 -0.83 -23.57 6.36
C LEU A 567 -1.87 -24.69 6.19
N ALA A 568 -2.46 -25.16 7.30
CA ALA A 568 -3.51 -26.17 7.29
C ALA A 568 -4.70 -25.77 6.41
N ARG A 569 -5.07 -24.48 6.44
CA ARG A 569 -6.14 -23.91 5.61
C ARG A 569 -5.91 -24.21 4.13
N GLN A 570 -4.68 -24.08 3.64
CA GLN A 570 -4.36 -24.37 2.23
C GLN A 570 -4.53 -25.85 1.90
N PHE A 571 -4.05 -26.75 2.76
CA PHE A 571 -4.23 -28.20 2.58
C PHE A 571 -5.71 -28.58 2.61
N LEU A 572 -6.47 -28.10 3.59
CA LEU A 572 -7.90 -28.39 3.72
C LEU A 572 -8.69 -27.88 2.51
N VAL A 573 -8.36 -26.70 1.98
CA VAL A 573 -9.01 -26.16 0.78
C VAL A 573 -8.63 -26.94 -0.47
N MET A 574 -7.38 -27.35 -0.61
CA MET A 574 -6.86 -28.01 -1.81
C MET A 574 -7.26 -29.49 -1.89
N TYR A 575 -7.14 -30.23 -0.79
CA TYR A 575 -7.23 -31.70 -0.79
C TYR A 575 -8.52 -32.26 -0.19
N SER A 576 -9.41 -31.45 0.39
CA SER A 576 -10.67 -31.96 0.99
C SER A 576 -11.68 -32.54 -0.02
N ARG A 577 -11.42 -32.44 -1.32
CA ARG A 577 -12.23 -33.09 -2.38
C ARG A 577 -11.57 -34.35 -2.93
N ASP A 578 -10.29 -34.57 -2.64
CA ASP A 578 -9.56 -35.74 -3.08
C ASP A 578 -9.90 -36.91 -2.13
N LYS A 579 -10.57 -37.94 -2.66
CA LYS A 579 -10.99 -39.12 -1.88
C LYS A 579 -9.82 -39.83 -1.21
N SER A 580 -8.61 -39.77 -1.79
CA SER A 580 -7.43 -40.42 -1.22
C SER A 580 -6.88 -39.67 0.00
N GLN A 581 -7.05 -38.34 0.04
CA GLN A 581 -6.52 -37.48 1.10
C GLN A 581 -7.59 -37.09 2.14
N LEU A 582 -8.86 -37.30 1.84
CA LEU A 582 -9.99 -36.92 2.69
C LEU A 582 -9.85 -37.37 4.16
N PRO A 583 -9.45 -38.62 4.47
CA PRO A 583 -9.30 -39.05 5.88
C PRO A 583 -8.23 -38.25 6.64
N LEU A 584 -7.16 -37.85 5.96
CA LEU A 584 -6.10 -37.02 6.54
C LEU A 584 -6.60 -35.59 6.79
N MET A 585 -7.40 -35.04 5.88
CA MET A 585 -8.02 -33.71 6.02
C MET A 585 -9.03 -33.66 7.17
N GLU A 586 -9.86 -34.71 7.32
CA GLU A 586 -10.79 -34.84 8.44
C GLU A 586 -10.06 -34.94 9.77
N SER A 587 -9.00 -35.75 9.84
CA SER A 587 -8.16 -35.84 11.04
C SER A 587 -7.50 -34.51 11.39
N LEU A 588 -6.96 -33.81 10.39
CA LEU A 588 -6.34 -32.49 10.57
C LEU A 588 -7.33 -31.49 11.14
N LEU A 589 -8.53 -31.36 10.53
CA LEU A 589 -9.54 -30.41 11.01
C LEU A 589 -9.98 -30.72 12.45
N ARG A 590 -10.18 -32.00 12.78
CA ARG A 590 -10.56 -32.44 14.13
C ARG A 590 -9.54 -32.01 15.17
N GLU A 591 -8.28 -32.34 14.95
CA GLU A 591 -7.19 -32.02 15.89
C GLU A 591 -7.03 -30.51 16.06
N LEU A 592 -7.06 -29.73 14.97
CA LEU A 592 -6.95 -28.27 15.04
C LEU A 592 -8.11 -27.67 15.85
N CYS A 593 -9.35 -28.12 15.62
CA CYS A 593 -10.51 -27.66 16.39
C CYS A 593 -10.37 -28.02 17.88
N SER A 594 -10.02 -29.26 18.18
CA SER A 594 -9.88 -29.74 19.56
C SER A 594 -8.80 -28.96 20.32
N VAL A 595 -7.60 -28.82 19.74
CA VAL A 595 -6.48 -28.12 20.38
C VAL A 595 -6.79 -26.63 20.57
N THR A 596 -7.41 -25.97 19.58
CA THR A 596 -7.76 -24.55 19.67
C THR A 596 -8.82 -24.30 20.74
N LEU A 597 -9.87 -25.13 20.78
CA LEU A 597 -10.92 -25.03 21.80
C LEU A 597 -10.37 -25.30 23.20
N MET A 598 -9.50 -26.31 23.37
CA MET A 598 -8.84 -26.56 24.66
C MET A 598 -7.97 -25.39 25.10
N ALA A 599 -7.21 -24.77 24.20
CA ALA A 599 -6.38 -23.61 24.52
C ALA A 599 -7.22 -22.39 24.95
N CYS A 600 -8.30 -22.10 24.22
CA CYS A 600 -9.10 -20.89 24.43
C CYS A 600 -10.19 -21.01 25.51
N ILE A 601 -10.72 -22.22 25.74
CA ILE A 601 -11.86 -22.47 26.65
C ILE A 601 -11.44 -23.22 27.92
N GLY A 602 -10.40 -24.06 27.84
CA GLY A 602 -10.03 -24.98 28.92
C GLY A 602 -9.25 -24.37 30.09
N SER A 603 -8.81 -23.10 30.00
CA SER A 603 -7.78 -22.53 30.87
C SER A 603 -8.26 -21.41 31.83
N SER A 604 -9.51 -20.95 31.77
CA SER A 604 -9.95 -19.78 32.55
C SER A 604 -11.09 -20.05 33.54
N ASP A 605 -10.81 -19.90 34.84
CA ASP A 605 -11.81 -19.75 35.91
C ASP A 605 -12.62 -18.42 35.82
N ILE A 606 -12.28 -17.57 34.84
CA ILE A 606 -12.91 -16.27 34.57
C ILE A 606 -13.63 -16.33 33.22
N PRO A 607 -14.95 -16.05 33.15
CA PRO A 607 -15.67 -15.99 31.88
C PRO A 607 -15.05 -14.93 30.95
N GLY A 608 -14.51 -15.34 29.81
CA GLY A 608 -13.97 -14.46 28.76
C GLY A 608 -12.47 -14.10 28.86
N GLY A 609 -11.77 -14.50 29.94
CA GLY A 609 -10.34 -14.19 30.12
C GLY A 609 -9.43 -14.90 29.11
N GLY A 610 -9.63 -16.21 28.88
CA GLY A 610 -8.78 -16.99 27.96
C GLY A 610 -8.97 -16.67 26.47
N VAL A 611 -10.04 -15.96 26.10
CA VAL A 611 -10.36 -15.66 24.69
C VAL A 611 -9.61 -14.41 24.20
N SER A 612 -9.37 -13.42 25.07
CA SER A 612 -8.64 -12.19 24.72
C SER A 612 -7.15 -12.45 24.50
N ASP A 613 -6.54 -13.30 25.34
CA ASP A 613 -5.11 -13.65 25.26
C ASP A 613 -4.73 -14.43 23.98
N HIS A 614 -5.75 -14.94 23.27
CA HIS A 614 -5.61 -15.75 22.06
C HIS A 614 -6.31 -15.12 20.84
N ALA A 615 -6.51 -13.79 20.82
CA ALA A 615 -7.23 -13.11 19.76
C ALA A 615 -6.60 -13.31 18.36
N ASP A 616 -5.28 -13.32 18.25
CA ASP A 616 -4.52 -13.59 17.02
C ASP A 616 -4.72 -15.03 16.51
N LEU A 617 -4.70 -16.00 17.43
CA LEU A 617 -4.99 -17.40 17.14
C LEU A 617 -6.44 -17.58 16.69
N LEU A 618 -7.40 -16.93 17.37
CA LEU A 618 -8.82 -16.97 17.03
C LEU A 618 -9.11 -16.33 15.68
N GLU A 619 -8.41 -15.24 15.34
CA GLU A 619 -8.50 -14.64 14.01
C GLU A 619 -8.13 -15.67 12.92
N ALA A 620 -6.95 -16.28 13.03
CA ALA A 620 -6.50 -17.29 12.06
C ALA A 620 -7.42 -18.51 12.02
N PHE A 621 -7.90 -18.95 13.20
CA PHE A 621 -8.80 -20.08 13.35
C PHE A 621 -10.15 -19.84 12.67
N PHE A 622 -10.83 -18.73 12.96
CA PHE A 622 -12.12 -18.44 12.34
C PHE A 622 -11.99 -18.13 10.85
N ASN A 623 -10.87 -17.56 10.39
CA ASN A 623 -10.59 -17.42 8.96
C ASN A 623 -10.46 -18.79 8.26
N LEU A 624 -9.80 -19.76 8.89
CA LEU A 624 -9.74 -21.15 8.43
C LEU A 624 -11.15 -21.77 8.37
N LEU A 625 -11.92 -21.72 9.46
CA LEU A 625 -13.25 -22.34 9.51
C LEU A 625 -14.23 -21.70 8.52
N ALA A 626 -14.23 -20.37 8.42
CA ALA A 626 -15.06 -19.63 7.47
C ALA A 626 -14.77 -20.04 6.02
N GLN A 627 -13.49 -20.20 5.65
CA GLN A 627 -13.11 -20.58 4.30
C GLN A 627 -13.51 -22.02 3.97
N ILE A 628 -13.39 -22.94 4.93
CA ILE A 628 -13.84 -24.33 4.77
C ILE A 628 -15.36 -24.38 4.60
N LEU A 629 -16.14 -23.70 5.45
CA LEU A 629 -17.60 -23.62 5.30
C LEU A 629 -18.03 -23.04 3.96
N LYS A 630 -17.28 -22.07 3.43
CA LYS A 630 -17.56 -21.46 2.13
C LYS A 630 -17.25 -22.40 0.95
N LYS A 631 -16.17 -23.19 1.01
CA LYS A 631 -15.68 -23.99 -0.13
C LYS A 631 -16.08 -25.47 -0.10
N ASN A 632 -16.15 -26.06 1.09
CA ASN A 632 -16.48 -27.47 1.31
C ASN A 632 -17.12 -27.69 2.70
N PRO A 633 -18.39 -27.30 2.90
CA PRO A 633 -19.04 -27.40 4.20
C PRO A 633 -19.29 -28.85 4.65
N GLN A 634 -19.24 -29.83 3.73
CA GLN A 634 -19.38 -31.26 4.05
C GLN A 634 -18.27 -31.76 4.98
N LEU A 635 -17.09 -31.13 4.98
CA LEU A 635 -15.97 -31.53 5.84
C LEU A 635 -16.29 -31.42 7.34
N PHE A 636 -17.17 -30.49 7.73
CA PHE A 636 -17.65 -30.36 9.11
C PHE A 636 -18.63 -31.45 9.53
N VAL A 637 -19.25 -32.12 8.55
CA VAL A 637 -20.33 -33.09 8.78
C VAL A 637 -19.83 -34.52 8.67
N SER A 638 -18.90 -34.78 7.76
CA SER A 638 -18.31 -36.11 7.56
C SER A 638 -17.35 -36.50 8.68
N GLY A 639 -16.66 -35.52 9.29
CA GLY A 639 -15.71 -35.77 10.36
C GLY A 639 -16.41 -36.06 11.69
N GLU A 640 -16.43 -37.32 12.12
CA GLU A 640 -16.79 -37.66 13.51
C GLU A 640 -15.86 -36.92 14.48
N GLY A 641 -16.39 -36.27 15.51
CA GLY A 641 -15.60 -35.67 16.60
C GLY A 641 -15.32 -34.16 16.55
N VAL A 642 -15.88 -33.41 15.58
CA VAL A 642 -15.86 -31.93 15.65
C VAL A 642 -17.05 -31.42 16.45
N ASP A 643 -16.80 -30.72 17.56
CA ASP A 643 -17.86 -30.13 18.39
C ASP A 643 -18.36 -28.82 17.76
N LEU A 644 -19.37 -28.93 16.91
CA LEU A 644 -19.99 -27.79 16.21
C LEU A 644 -20.65 -26.79 17.17
N ALA A 645 -21.12 -27.24 18.33
CA ALA A 645 -21.74 -26.36 19.32
C ALA A 645 -20.67 -25.50 20.00
N ALA A 646 -19.56 -26.11 20.45
CA ALA A 646 -18.44 -25.40 21.03
C ALA A 646 -17.82 -24.38 20.06
N LEU A 647 -17.69 -24.72 18.77
CA LEU A 647 -17.21 -23.78 17.75
C LEU A 647 -18.13 -22.56 17.59
N PHE A 648 -19.45 -22.77 17.56
CA PHE A 648 -20.43 -21.70 17.41
C PHE A 648 -20.46 -20.78 18.65
N GLN A 649 -20.37 -21.36 19.84
CA GLN A 649 -20.30 -20.63 21.10
C GLN A 649 -18.99 -19.84 21.22
N CYS A 650 -17.85 -20.44 20.86
CA CYS A 650 -16.56 -19.76 20.82
C CYS A 650 -16.63 -18.53 19.90
N GLY A 651 -17.14 -18.68 18.67
CA GLY A 651 -17.33 -17.56 17.76
C GLY A 651 -18.26 -16.47 18.29
N THR A 652 -19.30 -16.86 19.03
CA THR A 652 -20.23 -15.92 19.68
C THR A 652 -19.52 -15.13 20.80
N MET A 653 -18.71 -15.79 21.62
CA MET A 653 -17.92 -15.13 22.68
C MET A 653 -16.88 -14.16 22.10
N THR A 654 -16.29 -14.50 20.95
CA THR A 654 -15.30 -13.64 20.28
C THR A 654 -15.90 -12.30 19.83
N LEU A 655 -17.22 -12.19 19.60
CA LEU A 655 -17.85 -10.95 19.13
C LEU A 655 -17.75 -9.77 20.11
N SER A 656 -17.55 -10.03 21.40
CA SER A 656 -17.38 -9.00 22.43
C SER A 656 -15.94 -8.55 22.63
N LEU A 657 -14.98 -9.14 21.91
CA LEU A 657 -13.58 -8.75 22.02
C LEU A 657 -13.32 -7.32 21.46
N PRO A 658 -12.34 -6.60 22.01
CA PRO A 658 -11.89 -5.32 21.44
C PRO A 658 -11.09 -5.48 20.15
N GLU A 659 -10.46 -6.63 19.90
CA GLU A 659 -9.63 -6.90 18.73
C GLU A 659 -10.48 -7.08 17.45
N VAL A 660 -10.64 -5.98 16.70
CA VAL A 660 -11.42 -5.93 15.44
C VAL A 660 -11.11 -7.08 14.47
N PRO A 661 -9.83 -7.48 14.22
CA PRO A 661 -9.52 -8.57 13.31
C PRO A 661 -10.12 -9.92 13.73
N ALA A 662 -10.03 -10.26 15.02
CA ALA A 662 -10.62 -11.48 15.58
C ALA A 662 -12.15 -11.47 15.47
N VAL A 663 -12.80 -10.34 15.79
CA VAL A 663 -14.26 -10.20 15.65
C VAL A 663 -14.70 -10.33 14.20
N LYS A 664 -13.97 -9.72 13.27
CA LYS A 664 -14.25 -9.81 11.83
C LYS A 664 -14.16 -11.25 11.33
N ALA A 665 -13.14 -11.99 11.76
CA ALA A 665 -12.98 -13.41 11.42
C ALA A 665 -14.12 -14.27 12.01
N ALA A 666 -14.44 -14.10 13.29
CA ALA A 666 -15.55 -14.79 13.95
C ALA A 666 -16.91 -14.47 13.29
N THR A 667 -17.13 -13.21 12.93
CA THR A 667 -18.31 -12.76 12.17
C THR A 667 -18.40 -13.48 10.83
N SER A 668 -17.30 -13.53 10.07
CA SER A 668 -17.25 -14.25 8.79
C SER A 668 -17.58 -15.74 8.97
N PHE A 669 -17.03 -16.39 10.00
CA PHE A 669 -17.36 -17.77 10.34
C PHE A 669 -18.86 -17.94 10.65
N LEU A 670 -19.43 -17.14 11.56
CA LEU A 670 -20.83 -17.23 11.96
C LEU A 670 -21.79 -16.96 10.79
N VAL A 671 -21.47 -15.98 9.93
CA VAL A 671 -22.24 -15.68 8.71
C VAL A 671 -22.25 -16.88 7.76
N ASN A 672 -21.11 -17.51 7.52
CA ASN A 672 -21.03 -18.70 6.68
C ASN A 672 -21.73 -19.89 7.34
N PHE A 673 -21.58 -20.08 8.65
CA PHE A 673 -22.25 -21.14 9.43
C PHE A 673 -23.78 -21.03 9.31
N VAL A 674 -24.32 -19.85 9.59
CA VAL A 674 -25.75 -19.54 9.46
C VAL A 674 -26.23 -19.72 8.03
N SER A 675 -25.44 -19.28 7.04
CA SER A 675 -25.79 -19.37 5.62
C SER A 675 -25.93 -20.82 5.13
N GLN A 676 -25.04 -21.70 5.58
CA GLN A 676 -25.00 -23.12 5.22
C GLN A 676 -25.93 -23.98 6.10
N SER A 677 -26.36 -23.47 7.26
CA SER A 677 -27.14 -24.24 8.24
C SER A 677 -28.45 -24.85 7.70
N ARG A 678 -29.09 -24.24 6.69
CA ARG A 678 -30.33 -24.77 6.10
C ARG A 678 -30.09 -26.00 5.22
N GLU A 679 -28.87 -26.20 4.73
CA GLU A 679 -28.48 -27.28 3.83
C GLU A 679 -27.87 -28.47 4.59
N LEU A 680 -27.37 -28.22 5.81
CA LEU A 680 -26.71 -29.23 6.65
C LEU A 680 -27.43 -29.38 8.00
N PRO A 681 -28.10 -30.52 8.25
CA PRO A 681 -28.91 -30.74 9.46
C PRO A 681 -28.15 -30.53 10.77
N GLN A 682 -26.88 -30.93 10.84
CA GLN A 682 -26.05 -30.80 12.04
C GLN A 682 -25.83 -29.32 12.41
N LEU A 683 -25.56 -28.47 11.41
CA LEU A 683 -25.43 -27.02 11.61
C LEU A 683 -26.79 -26.39 11.97
N LEU A 684 -27.89 -26.88 11.39
CA LEU A 684 -29.24 -26.42 11.70
C LEU A 684 -29.56 -26.60 13.18
N THR A 685 -29.25 -27.78 13.75
CA THR A 685 -29.49 -28.09 15.16
C THR A 685 -28.76 -27.11 16.07
N VAL A 686 -27.51 -26.77 15.76
CA VAL A 686 -26.72 -25.80 16.53
C VAL A 686 -27.33 -24.40 16.44
N VAL A 687 -27.71 -23.92 15.26
CA VAL A 687 -28.33 -22.59 15.10
C VAL A 687 -29.69 -22.52 15.82
N GLN A 688 -30.46 -23.61 15.84
CA GLN A 688 -31.72 -23.67 16.58
C GLN A 688 -31.52 -23.66 18.11
N ALA A 689 -30.46 -24.31 18.60
CA ALA A 689 -30.15 -24.38 20.02
C ALA A 689 -29.51 -23.10 20.58
N TYR A 690 -28.58 -22.49 19.85
CA TYR A 690 -27.74 -21.37 20.34
C TYR A 690 -27.98 -20.04 19.61
N GLY A 691 -28.89 -20.00 18.62
CA GLY A 691 -29.17 -18.77 17.87
C GLY A 691 -29.75 -17.64 18.72
N GLU A 692 -30.46 -17.95 19.80
CA GLU A 692 -30.94 -16.95 20.77
C GLU A 692 -29.78 -16.27 21.50
N GLU A 693 -28.81 -17.06 21.98
CA GLU A 693 -27.60 -16.57 22.66
C GLU A 693 -26.79 -15.64 21.74
N LEU A 694 -26.67 -16.00 20.46
CA LEU A 694 -26.03 -15.16 19.46
C LEU A 694 -26.76 -13.80 19.30
N VAL A 695 -28.09 -13.81 19.21
CA VAL A 695 -28.87 -12.55 19.09
C VAL A 695 -28.71 -11.68 20.34
N GLN A 696 -28.72 -12.27 21.53
CA GLN A 696 -28.47 -11.56 22.78
C GLN A 696 -27.07 -10.93 22.79
N ARG A 697 -26.03 -11.68 22.39
CA ARG A 697 -24.67 -11.16 22.30
C ARG A 697 -24.54 -10.01 21.29
N LEU A 698 -25.18 -10.12 20.13
CA LEU A 698 -25.19 -9.03 19.14
C LEU A 698 -25.81 -7.76 19.72
N LEU A 699 -26.93 -7.88 20.42
CA LEU A 699 -27.60 -6.75 21.05
C LEU A 699 -26.77 -6.12 22.17
N GLN A 700 -26.07 -6.92 22.98
CA GLN A 700 -25.11 -6.44 23.98
C GLN A 700 -23.98 -5.60 23.37
N CYS A 701 -23.34 -6.12 22.31
CA CYS A 701 -22.28 -5.41 21.60
C CYS A 701 -22.78 -4.10 20.98
N ILE A 702 -23.97 -4.13 20.35
CA ILE A 702 -24.63 -2.92 19.79
C ILE A 702 -24.97 -1.92 20.91
N GLY A 703 -25.43 -2.43 22.06
CA GLY A 703 -25.83 -1.69 23.25
C GLY A 703 -24.69 -0.91 23.92
N GLY A 704 -23.45 -1.35 23.74
CA GLY A 704 -22.28 -0.62 24.20
C GLY A 704 -21.08 -1.46 24.61
N GLU A 705 -21.20 -2.78 24.71
CA GLU A 705 -20.14 -3.64 25.26
C GLU A 705 -18.88 -3.71 24.39
N SER A 706 -19.01 -3.60 23.06
CA SER A 706 -17.87 -3.63 22.14
C SER A 706 -17.49 -2.22 21.64
N PRO A 707 -16.30 -2.03 21.04
CA PRO A 707 -15.98 -0.79 20.32
C PRO A 707 -16.93 -0.52 19.14
N ARG A 708 -17.13 0.75 18.79
CA ARG A 708 -18.01 1.16 17.66
C ARG A 708 -17.51 0.68 16.30
N SER A 709 -16.20 0.50 16.14
CA SER A 709 -15.56 -0.01 14.91
C SER A 709 -16.06 -1.41 14.53
N VAL A 710 -16.51 -2.21 15.50
CA VAL A 710 -16.94 -3.60 15.28
C VAL A 710 -18.37 -3.70 14.74
N LEU A 711 -19.20 -2.68 14.92
CA LEU A 711 -20.64 -2.71 14.65
C LEU A 711 -20.98 -3.00 13.18
N GLU A 712 -20.12 -2.58 12.26
CA GLU A 712 -20.30 -2.85 10.83
C GLU A 712 -20.24 -4.34 10.50
N HIS A 713 -19.45 -5.12 11.25
CA HIS A 713 -19.32 -6.57 11.09
C HIS A 713 -20.53 -7.29 11.70
N LEU A 714 -20.98 -6.89 12.89
CA LEU A 714 -22.14 -7.49 13.56
C LEU A 714 -23.42 -7.40 12.72
N SER A 715 -23.55 -6.33 11.93
CA SER A 715 -24.65 -6.14 10.98
C SER A 715 -24.74 -7.27 9.94
N ASP A 716 -23.61 -7.86 9.54
CA ASP A 716 -23.59 -8.97 8.57
C ASP A 716 -24.21 -10.25 9.15
N ILE A 717 -24.05 -10.50 10.45
CA ILE A 717 -24.67 -11.65 11.13
C ILE A 717 -26.19 -11.45 11.19
N LEU A 718 -26.66 -10.26 11.56
CA LEU A 718 -28.09 -9.93 11.55
C LEU A 718 -28.71 -10.13 10.17
N LEU A 719 -28.01 -9.70 9.12
CA LEU A 719 -28.46 -9.88 7.73
C LEU A 719 -28.54 -11.38 7.35
N ALA A 720 -27.51 -12.16 7.69
CA ALA A 720 -27.49 -13.60 7.42
C ALA A 720 -28.62 -14.34 8.16
N MET A 721 -28.84 -13.99 9.43
CA MET A 721 -29.93 -14.51 10.26
C MET A 721 -31.30 -14.12 9.71
N ASN A 722 -31.50 -12.86 9.28
CA ASN A 722 -32.76 -12.43 8.69
C ASN A 722 -33.03 -13.12 7.36
N LYS A 723 -31.99 -13.37 6.55
CA LYS A 723 -32.12 -14.06 5.26
C LYS A 723 -32.46 -15.55 5.41
N LYS A 724 -31.88 -16.24 6.40
CA LYS A 724 -31.99 -17.70 6.54
C LYS A 724 -32.96 -18.15 7.63
N HIS A 725 -33.16 -17.37 8.67
CA HIS A 725 -33.91 -17.72 9.89
C HIS A 725 -34.81 -16.56 10.35
N CYS A 726 -35.52 -15.89 9.44
CA CYS A 726 -36.34 -14.71 9.73
C CYS A 726 -37.32 -14.90 10.89
N ASP A 727 -38.01 -16.05 10.94
CA ASP A 727 -39.03 -16.32 11.95
C ASP A 727 -38.41 -16.47 13.35
N ASN A 728 -37.28 -17.18 13.42
CA ASN A 728 -36.52 -17.34 14.66
C ASN A 728 -35.92 -16.00 15.11
N LEU A 729 -35.31 -15.25 14.18
CA LEU A 729 -34.73 -13.94 14.47
C LEU A 729 -35.79 -12.97 14.99
N SER A 730 -36.97 -12.93 14.37
CA SER A 730 -38.09 -12.10 14.83
C SER A 730 -38.48 -12.45 16.27
N ARG A 731 -38.65 -13.74 16.57
CA ARG A 731 -38.97 -14.20 17.92
C ARG A 731 -37.89 -13.80 18.93
N TRP A 732 -36.61 -14.06 18.63
CA TRP A 732 -35.49 -13.77 19.54
C TRP A 732 -35.28 -12.27 19.77
N LEU A 733 -35.41 -11.44 18.73
CA LEU A 733 -35.32 -9.97 18.87
C LEU A 733 -36.45 -9.44 19.75
N HIS A 734 -37.70 -9.87 19.52
CA HIS A 734 -38.82 -9.44 20.36
C HIS A 734 -38.67 -9.90 21.81
N GLN A 735 -38.21 -11.12 22.05
CA GLN A 735 -37.94 -11.62 23.41
C GLN A 735 -36.85 -10.80 24.12
N ALA A 736 -35.78 -10.43 23.41
CA ALA A 736 -34.66 -9.71 23.99
C ALA A 736 -35.01 -8.25 24.35
N ILE A 737 -35.71 -7.52 23.48
CA ILE A 737 -35.99 -6.09 23.71
C ILE A 737 -36.97 -5.82 24.86
N HIS A 738 -37.80 -6.80 25.22
CA HIS A 738 -38.74 -6.70 26.34
C HIS A 738 -38.07 -6.87 27.72
N GLN A 739 -36.78 -7.20 27.75
CA GLN A 739 -36.02 -7.24 29.00
C GLN A 739 -35.71 -5.82 29.48
N ASP A 740 -36.00 -5.55 30.75
CA ASP A 740 -35.77 -4.24 31.36
C ASP A 740 -34.28 -3.85 31.32
N GLY A 741 -34.00 -2.62 30.88
CA GLY A 741 -32.63 -2.10 30.77
C GLY A 741 -31.78 -2.68 29.64
N PHE A 742 -32.29 -3.62 28.85
CA PHE A 742 -31.56 -4.26 27.76
C PHE A 742 -32.01 -3.74 26.37
N PRO A 743 -31.12 -3.50 25.39
CA PRO A 743 -29.66 -3.64 25.43
C PRO A 743 -28.93 -2.45 26.11
N SER A 744 -29.65 -1.37 26.38
CA SER A 744 -29.16 -0.23 27.16
C SER A 744 -30.34 0.45 27.86
N PRO A 745 -30.18 0.96 29.09
CA PRO A 745 -31.23 1.70 29.79
C PRO A 745 -31.53 3.06 29.13
N ARG A 746 -30.69 3.52 28.19
CA ARG A 746 -30.86 4.81 27.50
C ARG A 746 -31.84 4.77 26.34
N ALA A 747 -32.12 3.59 25.78
CA ALA A 747 -33.03 3.43 24.65
C ALA A 747 -34.48 3.23 25.14
N SER A 748 -35.42 4.03 24.62
CA SER A 748 -36.84 3.89 24.93
C SER A 748 -37.45 2.63 24.31
N GLN A 749 -38.57 2.14 24.85
CA GLN A 749 -39.26 0.98 24.29
C GLN A 749 -39.67 1.18 22.83
N GLU A 750 -40.12 2.40 22.47
CA GLU A 750 -40.47 2.77 21.09
C GLU A 750 -39.25 2.71 20.16
N GLN A 751 -38.09 3.21 20.61
CA GLN A 751 -36.85 3.15 19.84
C GLN A 751 -36.38 1.70 19.63
N LYS A 752 -36.52 0.83 20.63
CA LYS A 752 -36.21 -0.61 20.52
C LYS A 752 -37.13 -1.31 19.52
N GLU A 753 -38.43 -1.04 19.57
CA GLU A 753 -39.42 -1.62 18.63
C GLU A 753 -39.19 -1.13 17.20
N GLN A 754 -38.86 0.16 17.03
CA GLN A 754 -38.48 0.71 15.74
C GLN A 754 -37.22 0.06 15.17
N PHE A 755 -36.19 -0.15 16.01
CA PHE A 755 -34.97 -0.85 15.61
C PHE A 755 -35.28 -2.26 15.10
N VAL A 756 -36.04 -3.06 15.86
CA VAL A 756 -36.42 -4.43 15.46
C VAL A 756 -37.20 -4.43 14.14
N LYS A 757 -38.15 -3.50 13.97
CA LYS A 757 -38.91 -3.35 12.72
C LYS A 757 -38.00 -3.03 11.52
N MET A 758 -37.02 -2.16 11.70
CA MET A 758 -36.07 -1.80 10.64
C MET A 758 -35.13 -2.96 10.29
N VAL A 759 -34.59 -3.66 11.30
CA VAL A 759 -33.74 -4.85 11.08
C VAL A 759 -34.48 -5.95 10.34
N LEU A 760 -35.72 -6.27 10.74
CA LEU A 760 -36.50 -7.34 10.12
C LEU A 760 -36.94 -7.00 8.68
N LYS A 761 -37.09 -5.72 8.35
CA LYS A 761 -37.42 -5.25 7.00
C LYS A 761 -36.27 -5.43 6.02
N GLU A 762 -35.02 -5.28 6.47
CA GLU A 762 -33.84 -5.31 5.61
C GLU A 762 -33.28 -6.72 5.45
N ARG A 763 -33.52 -7.33 4.27
CA ARG A 763 -33.07 -8.70 3.93
C ARG A 763 -31.93 -8.76 2.90
N ALA A 764 -31.58 -7.63 2.29
CA ALA A 764 -30.57 -7.56 1.23
C ALA A 764 -29.69 -6.30 1.30
N ASN A 765 -30.20 -5.17 1.79
CA ASN A 765 -29.46 -3.91 1.82
C ASN A 765 -28.53 -3.82 3.04
N LYS A 766 -27.28 -4.24 2.86
CA LYS A 766 -26.24 -4.21 3.89
C LYS A 766 -25.97 -2.79 4.41
N ARG A 767 -25.81 -1.81 3.52
CA ARG A 767 -25.47 -0.42 3.89
C ARG A 767 -26.54 0.19 4.81
N LYS A 768 -27.80 0.02 4.45
CA LYS A 768 -28.92 0.52 5.24
C LYS A 768 -29.06 -0.16 6.59
N LEU A 769 -28.80 -1.46 6.66
CA LEU A 769 -28.77 -2.18 7.94
C LEU A 769 -27.63 -1.67 8.84
N GLN A 770 -26.45 -1.42 8.28
CA GLN A 770 -25.33 -0.83 9.02
C GLN A 770 -25.65 0.56 9.54
N GLU A 771 -26.28 1.43 8.74
CA GLU A 771 -26.76 2.75 9.18
C GLU A 771 -27.74 2.60 10.36
N THR A 772 -28.73 1.70 10.23
CA THR A 772 -29.71 1.41 11.29
C THR A 772 -29.04 0.94 12.60
N VAL A 773 -28.05 0.06 12.50
CA VAL A 773 -27.29 -0.46 13.67
C VAL A 773 -26.42 0.64 14.30
N ARG A 774 -25.78 1.50 13.48
CA ARG A 774 -24.97 2.62 13.98
C ARG A 774 -25.84 3.64 14.71
N GLU A 775 -26.96 4.06 14.12
CA GLU A 775 -27.91 4.99 14.72
C GLU A 775 -28.42 4.46 16.06
N PHE A 776 -28.84 3.19 16.10
CA PHE A 776 -29.32 2.58 17.33
C PHE A 776 -28.20 2.47 18.38
N SER A 777 -26.97 2.13 18.01
CA SER A 777 -25.84 2.13 18.95
C SER A 777 -25.54 3.52 19.53
N LEU A 778 -25.66 4.59 18.73
CA LEU A 778 -25.50 5.97 19.22
C LEU A 778 -26.55 6.32 20.28
N ILE A 779 -27.79 5.86 20.11
CA ILE A 779 -28.85 5.99 21.12
C ILE A 779 -28.47 5.22 22.38
N CYS A 780 -28.10 3.94 22.26
CA CYS A 780 -27.73 3.10 23.40
C CYS A 780 -26.54 3.67 24.19
N ARG A 781 -25.58 4.32 23.51
CA ARG A 781 -24.40 4.96 24.10
C ARG A 781 -24.63 6.42 24.52
N GLY A 782 -25.79 7.02 24.23
CA GLY A 782 -26.10 8.42 24.57
C GLY A 782 -25.21 9.45 23.86
N LEU A 783 -24.78 9.17 22.63
CA LEU A 783 -23.90 10.03 21.83
C LEU A 783 -24.65 10.87 20.79
N VAL A 784 -25.97 10.75 20.73
CA VAL A 784 -26.82 11.47 19.77
C VAL A 784 -26.62 12.99 19.93
N GLY A 785 -26.28 13.68 18.84
CA GLY A 785 -26.14 15.14 18.81
C GLY A 785 -24.82 15.70 19.36
N THR A 786 -23.81 14.86 19.59
CA THR A 786 -22.45 15.30 19.98
C THR A 786 -21.56 15.50 18.75
N ASP A 787 -20.58 16.40 18.81
CA ASP A 787 -19.56 16.58 17.75
C ASP A 787 -18.82 15.25 17.46
N TYR A 788 -18.69 14.40 18.47
CA TYR A 788 -18.11 13.06 18.38
C TYR A 788 -18.95 12.06 17.57
N ALA A 789 -20.25 12.29 17.44
CA ALA A 789 -21.13 11.54 16.53
C ALA A 789 -21.03 12.07 15.09
N ALA A 790 -20.78 13.37 14.88
CA ALA A 790 -20.58 13.97 13.56
C ALA A 790 -19.26 13.50 12.91
N GLN A 791 -18.18 13.37 13.68
CA GLN A 791 -16.87 12.89 13.21
C GLN A 791 -16.84 11.40 12.80
N SER A 792 -17.87 10.61 13.14
CA SER A 792 -17.95 9.18 12.79
C SER A 792 -18.86 8.88 11.58
N SER A 793 -19.34 9.92 10.89
CA SER A 793 -19.98 9.79 9.58
C SER A 793 -18.89 9.86 8.50
N PRO A 794 -18.67 8.81 7.68
CA PRO A 794 -17.61 8.82 6.67
C PRO A 794 -18.01 9.61 5.41
N PHE A 795 -18.76 10.70 5.58
CA PHE A 795 -19.16 11.62 4.52
C PHE A 795 -19.43 12.99 5.14
N PHE A 796 -18.38 13.79 5.24
CA PHE A 796 -18.31 15.17 4.77
C PHE A 796 -16.87 15.46 4.35
#